data_AF-A0A7X3HK13-F1
#
_entry.id   AF-A0A7X3HK13-F1
#
_cell.length_a   1.000
_cell.length_b   1.000
_cell.length_c   1.000
_cell.angle_alpha   90.00
_cell.angle_beta   90.00
_cell.angle_gamma   90.00
#
_symmetry.space_group_name_H-M   'P 1'
#
loop_
_entity.id
_entity.type
_entity.pdbx_description
1 polymer ?
#
loop_
_entity_poly.entity_id
_entity_poly.type
_entity_poly.pdbx_seq_one_letter_code
_entity_poly.pdbx_strand_id
1 'polypeptide(L)'
;MLGLQLRDEFKGVRLRGTTIDFTNDAKTGALDMAAQDFLRITYPSVDLIKTIKAAAPGSNRAVVLIGDKGQGKSHLMAALCHLLRDPEAGEAWLKDWSDKLGRPELAQLGLHSARHVIAEPLHDRRFAYLWDLLFARHPNGEYARGVWAGQKTEVPGKDILVAMFKSKPCALLLDEFQTWFDGLSDAQEPRQVWAFNFIQLLSEIAENNPELLTLVVSVREGSSNAAQQLFRVNPVRVDFKGEQAQHDRRRLLLYRIFENRINISEAQIVPLIEPHLSEFIRLGQRPASEVDKHRARFVEAWPFSPELLQLLDDEVIFAIKAQGTRDLVRILVELFKTAGDTIPVITPADFELSGDDRGSAAALIDNVGIDHHKQLRDRALRNLTAVQEALGGDLTGVPHLREILTSLWLRSLSLDNQRVGADPETLQIDVTRGARLDDNAFQAELASIESNSYNIHKTGSRLVFKLEENARTRLMAHARNDKLFQNGEDVDFLASEIRHAIGGDAQISGMYRTIVLKREWNNSPWDEVEESLRPNVWDNKIPLIVLPAYPAELNAALGAWLKKFLGSNRNTVRFLLPKKGSDGASAIYQDKELILAARAASLAKGWAKDEPAYKALSTEFLGALKMRIAERFDRFAILSVWNHEDSSKCVFSVEPHGTKGDKIPAAIQEKIKQNLFVDEDFDELVVGFAEKNMSMAKLLAELREPRGGGLDCIPWLGEAEAKDSVLAVCAAGQITIHARGLKSLQVVPGEPSDVALRRMKRDFNVTGKQLEDTTLSKPGSAPSSSGQTPSVPPAGGIGGLPGIAPVPGIPGDAPPQNPFGDPPSAGGGAGTHAPITTKLESAPTSGLNLLSRVVDTWHVGPATTVRNVSIKVEKLTGAQLQQLIRNLPDGLSYGLDADKEEF
;
A
#
# COMPACT_ATOMS: atom_id res chain seq x y z
N MET A 1 29.39 -29.71 8.95
CA MET A 1 29.12 -30.23 7.58
C MET A 1 30.28 -31.08 7.02
N LEU A 2 30.12 -32.38 6.74
CA LEU A 2 31.09 -33.30 6.06
C LEU A 2 32.60 -33.16 6.39
N GLY A 3 32.95 -32.64 7.57
CA GLY A 3 34.35 -32.30 7.91
C GLY A 3 34.96 -31.17 7.07
N LEU A 4 34.17 -30.22 6.55
CA LEU A 4 34.68 -29.00 5.89
C LEU A 4 35.63 -28.24 6.81
N GLN A 5 36.77 -27.81 6.26
CA GLN A 5 37.79 -27.06 7.00
C GLN A 5 38.01 -25.69 6.35
N LEU A 6 37.84 -24.62 7.13
CA LEU A 6 38.35 -23.29 6.81
C LEU A 6 39.88 -23.34 6.69
N ARG A 7 40.49 -22.53 5.83
CA ARG A 7 41.96 -22.37 5.79
C ARG A 7 42.48 -21.70 7.08
N ASP A 8 43.73 -21.98 7.46
CA ASP A 8 44.34 -21.53 8.73
C ASP A 8 44.18 -20.03 9.03
N GLU A 9 44.34 -19.19 8.02
CA GLU A 9 44.15 -17.73 8.10
C GLU A 9 42.74 -17.29 8.56
N PHE A 10 41.75 -18.17 8.42
CA PHE A 10 40.35 -17.96 8.80
C PHE A 10 39.92 -18.74 10.06
N LYS A 11 40.76 -19.64 10.58
CA LYS A 11 40.50 -20.40 11.84
C LYS A 11 40.54 -19.49 13.10
N GLY A 12 41.08 -18.28 12.99
CA GLY A 12 41.21 -17.33 14.11
C GLY A 12 39.92 -16.55 14.46
N VAL A 13 39.78 -16.18 15.73
CA VAL A 13 38.67 -15.33 16.25
C VAL A 13 38.69 -13.92 15.64
N ARG A 14 39.88 -13.36 15.40
CA ARG A 14 40.06 -12.20 14.52
C ARG A 14 40.60 -12.69 13.20
N LEU A 15 39.79 -12.58 12.15
CA LEU A 15 40.23 -12.85 10.78
C LEU A 15 41.37 -11.89 10.41
N ARG A 16 42.41 -12.43 9.78
CA ARG A 16 43.42 -11.62 9.09
C ARG A 16 42.78 -11.03 7.83
N GLY A 17 43.38 -9.95 7.28
CA GLY A 17 42.80 -9.23 6.15
C GLY A 17 42.48 -10.16 4.97
N THR A 18 41.21 -10.24 4.57
CA THR A 18 40.76 -11.00 3.40
C THR A 18 41.21 -10.37 2.09
N THR A 19 41.49 -9.07 2.12
CA THR A 19 42.07 -8.31 1.02
C THR A 19 43.55 -8.63 0.85
N ILE A 20 43.89 -9.25 -0.27
CA ILE A 20 45.25 -9.20 -0.82
C ILE A 20 45.23 -8.10 -1.89
N ASP A 21 45.82 -6.95 -1.57
CA ASP A 21 45.99 -5.81 -2.49
C ASP A 21 46.96 -6.18 -3.62
N PHE A 22 46.97 -5.42 -4.72
CA PHE A 22 47.97 -5.64 -5.78
C PHE A 22 49.39 -5.30 -5.28
N THR A 23 49.53 -4.15 -4.62
CA THR A 23 50.68 -3.71 -3.81
C THR A 23 50.13 -2.87 -2.65
N ASN A 24 50.77 -2.85 -1.48
CA ASN A 24 50.42 -1.91 -0.41
C ASN A 24 51.68 -1.37 0.31
N ASP A 25 51.53 -0.26 1.05
CA ASP A 25 52.64 0.42 1.72
C ASP A 25 53.32 -0.44 2.81
N ALA A 26 52.58 -1.43 3.34
CA ALA A 26 53.07 -2.39 4.32
C ALA A 26 53.95 -3.50 3.71
N LYS A 27 54.06 -3.58 2.38
CA LYS A 27 54.73 -4.67 1.63
C LYS A 27 54.20 -6.06 1.98
N THR A 28 52.88 -6.15 2.08
CA THR A 28 52.13 -7.41 2.28
C THR A 28 51.13 -7.66 1.14
N GLY A 29 51.34 -7.00 0.00
CA GLY A 29 50.50 -7.16 -1.18
C GLY A 29 50.74 -8.48 -1.91
N ALA A 30 49.90 -8.73 -2.91
CA ALA A 30 49.94 -9.93 -3.74
C ALA A 30 51.32 -10.14 -4.38
N LEU A 31 51.98 -9.06 -4.79
CA LEU A 31 53.28 -9.08 -5.44
C LEU A 31 54.48 -9.15 -4.47
N ASP A 32 54.24 -9.07 -3.16
CA ASP A 32 55.23 -9.21 -2.08
C ASP A 32 55.25 -10.63 -1.47
N MET A 33 54.18 -11.42 -1.69
CA MET A 33 54.13 -12.84 -1.33
C MET A 33 55.09 -13.68 -2.18
N ALA A 34 55.54 -14.83 -1.67
CA ALA A 34 56.23 -15.83 -2.48
C ALA A 34 55.27 -16.44 -3.51
N ALA A 35 55.76 -16.72 -4.73
CA ALA A 35 54.95 -17.23 -5.83
C ALA A 35 54.19 -18.51 -5.46
N GLN A 36 54.85 -19.47 -4.81
CA GLN A 36 54.24 -20.71 -4.34
C GLN A 36 53.10 -20.48 -3.33
N ASP A 37 53.28 -19.56 -2.37
CA ASP A 37 52.25 -19.25 -1.36
C ASP A 37 51.01 -18.57 -1.97
N PHE A 38 51.21 -17.66 -2.94
CA PHE A 38 50.12 -17.00 -3.64
C PHE A 38 49.38 -17.95 -4.60
N LEU A 39 50.13 -18.74 -5.37
CA LEU A 39 49.56 -19.71 -6.31
C LEU A 39 48.78 -20.81 -5.58
N ARG A 40 49.24 -21.27 -4.39
CA ARG A 40 48.52 -22.23 -3.54
C ARG A 40 47.09 -21.81 -3.17
N ILE A 41 46.82 -20.51 -3.06
CA ILE A 41 45.48 -19.96 -2.76
C ILE A 41 44.72 -19.47 -4.02
N THR A 42 45.28 -19.65 -5.21
CA THR A 42 44.72 -19.25 -6.50
C THR A 42 44.09 -20.43 -7.22
N TYR A 43 42.81 -20.29 -7.65
CA TYR A 43 42.09 -21.28 -8.45
C TYR A 43 42.27 -21.01 -9.96
N PRO A 44 42.50 -22.03 -10.81
CA PRO A 44 42.66 -21.89 -12.26
C PRO A 44 41.31 -21.68 -12.97
N SER A 45 40.71 -20.50 -12.81
CA SER A 45 39.50 -20.11 -13.58
C SER A 45 39.77 -20.10 -15.08
N VAL A 46 38.73 -20.27 -15.89
CA VAL A 46 38.76 -20.14 -17.35
C VAL A 46 39.35 -18.78 -17.75
N ASP A 47 39.01 -17.70 -17.04
CA ASP A 47 39.58 -16.37 -17.27
C ASP A 47 41.07 -16.27 -16.95
N LEU A 48 41.55 -16.94 -15.89
CA LEU A 48 42.98 -17.02 -15.57
C LEU A 48 43.73 -17.86 -16.60
N ILE A 49 43.21 -19.04 -16.96
CA ILE A 49 43.79 -19.90 -17.99
C ILE A 49 43.79 -19.23 -19.37
N LYS A 50 42.76 -18.45 -19.71
CA LYS A 50 42.68 -17.62 -20.92
C LYS A 50 43.71 -16.49 -20.89
N THR A 51 43.89 -15.84 -19.73
CA THR A 51 44.93 -14.82 -19.50
C THR A 51 46.34 -15.40 -19.66
N ILE A 52 46.60 -16.58 -19.09
CA ILE A 52 47.88 -17.30 -19.21
C ILE A 52 48.14 -17.70 -20.67
N LYS A 53 47.17 -18.33 -21.35
CA LYS A 53 47.26 -18.68 -22.78
C LYS A 53 47.55 -17.47 -23.66
N ALA A 54 46.97 -16.32 -23.36
CA ALA A 54 47.20 -15.07 -24.09
C ALA A 54 48.56 -14.41 -23.78
N ALA A 55 49.18 -14.74 -22.65
CA ALA A 55 50.51 -14.28 -22.23
C ALA A 55 51.60 -15.37 -22.38
N ALA A 56 51.33 -16.44 -23.12
CA ALA A 56 52.23 -17.57 -23.33
C ALA A 56 53.24 -17.33 -24.49
N PRO A 57 54.36 -18.08 -24.54
CA PRO A 57 55.32 -18.00 -25.65
C PRO A 57 54.67 -18.16 -27.02
N GLY A 58 54.97 -17.22 -27.92
CA GLY A 58 54.41 -17.17 -29.27
C GLY A 58 53.04 -16.50 -29.40
N SER A 59 52.38 -16.13 -28.29
CA SER A 59 51.16 -15.31 -28.33
C SER A 59 51.50 -13.86 -28.70
N ASN A 60 50.96 -13.36 -29.81
CA ASN A 60 51.29 -12.05 -30.37
C ASN A 60 50.27 -10.95 -30.02
N ARG A 61 49.71 -10.94 -28.82
CA ARG A 61 48.58 -10.05 -28.47
C ARG A 61 48.68 -9.49 -27.06
N ALA A 62 48.35 -8.21 -26.92
CA ALA A 62 48.05 -7.62 -25.62
C ALA A 62 46.79 -8.27 -25.01
N VAL A 63 46.70 -8.28 -23.69
CA VAL A 63 45.56 -8.80 -22.92
C VAL A 63 44.81 -7.65 -22.26
N VAL A 64 43.49 -7.59 -22.44
CA VAL A 64 42.63 -6.59 -21.78
C VAL A 64 41.64 -7.30 -20.87
N LEU A 65 41.75 -7.03 -19.56
CA LEU A 65 40.84 -7.51 -18.53
C LEU A 65 39.70 -6.50 -18.34
N ILE A 66 38.47 -6.93 -18.57
CA ILE A 66 37.27 -6.08 -18.60
C ILE A 66 36.33 -6.52 -17.47
N GLY A 67 35.96 -5.58 -16.60
CA GLY A 67 35.01 -5.85 -15.52
C GLY A 67 35.11 -4.81 -14.42
N ASP A 68 34.08 -4.74 -13.58
CA ASP A 68 33.95 -3.70 -12.56
C ASP A 68 34.99 -3.86 -11.42
N LYS A 69 35.02 -2.90 -10.49
CA LYS A 69 35.88 -2.99 -9.30
C LYS A 69 35.47 -4.20 -8.46
N GLY A 70 36.44 -4.87 -7.83
CA GLY A 70 36.21 -6.06 -6.99
C GLY A 70 36.04 -7.40 -7.73
N GLN A 71 35.72 -7.41 -9.03
CA GLN A 71 35.46 -8.66 -9.80
C GLN A 71 36.68 -9.59 -9.98
N GLY A 72 37.88 -9.19 -9.53
CA GLY A 72 39.05 -10.08 -9.43
C GLY A 72 40.20 -9.80 -10.40
N LYS A 73 40.08 -8.81 -11.30
CA LYS A 73 41.10 -8.43 -12.31
C LYS A 73 42.54 -8.42 -11.75
N SER A 74 42.77 -7.67 -10.67
CA SER A 74 44.08 -7.51 -10.02
C SER A 74 44.65 -8.84 -9.47
N HIS A 75 43.80 -9.80 -9.10
CA HIS A 75 44.25 -11.12 -8.63
C HIS A 75 44.71 -12.00 -9.80
N LEU A 76 44.05 -11.94 -10.96
CA LEU A 76 44.53 -12.60 -12.18
C LEU A 76 45.85 -11.97 -12.66
N MET A 77 45.97 -10.64 -12.59
CA MET A 77 47.22 -9.95 -12.91
C MET A 77 48.34 -10.34 -11.95
N ALA A 78 48.07 -10.47 -10.65
CA ALA A 78 49.08 -10.90 -9.67
C ALA A 78 49.47 -12.37 -9.84
N ALA A 79 48.53 -13.26 -10.15
CA ALA A 79 48.83 -14.64 -10.53
C ALA A 79 49.78 -14.67 -11.74
N LEU A 80 49.46 -13.93 -12.81
CA LEU A 80 50.33 -13.84 -13.99
C LEU A 80 51.70 -13.20 -13.67
N CYS A 81 51.77 -12.20 -12.79
CA CYS A 81 53.06 -11.65 -12.32
C CYS A 81 53.93 -12.71 -11.66
N HIS A 82 53.35 -13.61 -10.85
CA HIS A 82 54.10 -14.71 -10.24
C HIS A 82 54.56 -15.73 -11.27
N LEU A 83 53.67 -16.17 -12.18
CA LEU A 83 54.01 -17.09 -13.27
C LEU A 83 55.11 -16.56 -14.21
N LEU A 84 55.24 -15.23 -14.35
CA LEU A 84 56.27 -14.58 -15.17
C LEU A 84 57.55 -14.23 -14.40
N ARG A 85 57.53 -14.25 -13.06
CA ARG A 85 58.71 -14.06 -12.18
C ARG A 85 59.36 -15.40 -11.82
N ASP A 86 58.54 -16.40 -11.52
CA ASP A 86 58.89 -17.75 -11.07
C ASP A 86 58.10 -18.78 -11.91
N PRO A 87 58.60 -19.14 -13.10
CA PRO A 87 57.95 -20.11 -13.96
C PRO A 87 57.98 -21.52 -13.37
N GLU A 88 58.96 -21.87 -12.53
CA GLU A 88 59.07 -23.20 -11.91
C GLU A 88 57.92 -23.44 -10.92
N ALA A 89 57.60 -22.46 -10.07
CA ALA A 89 56.40 -22.50 -9.23
C ALA A 89 55.11 -22.51 -10.08
N GLY A 90 55.14 -21.86 -11.25
CA GLY A 90 54.01 -21.84 -12.19
C GLY A 90 53.73 -23.17 -12.88
N GLU A 91 54.76 -23.85 -13.38
CA GLU A 91 54.67 -25.18 -13.98
C GLU A 91 54.26 -26.23 -12.93
N ALA A 92 54.80 -26.13 -11.71
CA ALA A 92 54.38 -26.98 -10.59
C ALA A 92 52.89 -26.79 -10.23
N TRP A 93 52.42 -25.54 -10.18
CA TRP A 93 51.00 -25.21 -9.95
C TRP A 93 50.09 -25.70 -11.09
N LEU A 94 50.47 -25.49 -12.35
CA LEU A 94 49.73 -25.98 -13.52
C LEU A 94 49.62 -27.51 -13.54
N LYS A 95 50.68 -28.21 -13.13
CA LYS A 95 50.69 -29.68 -13.03
C LYS A 95 49.81 -30.20 -11.89
N ASP A 96 49.94 -29.61 -10.69
CA ASP A 96 49.09 -29.93 -9.54
C ASP A 96 47.59 -29.74 -9.86
N TRP A 97 47.24 -28.69 -10.61
CA TRP A 97 45.87 -28.45 -11.08
C TRP A 97 45.42 -29.32 -12.26
N SER A 98 46.33 -29.71 -13.16
CA SER A 98 46.08 -30.75 -14.18
C SER A 98 45.60 -32.03 -13.51
N ASP A 99 46.35 -32.50 -12.51
CA ASP A 99 46.09 -33.75 -11.81
C ASP A 99 44.80 -33.66 -10.96
N LYS A 100 44.58 -32.54 -10.24
CA LYS A 100 43.36 -32.31 -9.42
C LYS A 100 42.07 -32.15 -10.21
N LEU A 101 42.13 -31.68 -11.46
CA LEU A 101 40.93 -31.44 -12.30
C LEU A 101 40.74 -32.48 -13.40
N GLY A 102 41.68 -33.43 -13.55
CA GLY A 102 41.68 -34.36 -14.68
C GLY A 102 41.88 -33.67 -16.04
N ARG A 103 42.64 -32.57 -16.06
CA ARG A 103 42.80 -31.66 -17.22
C ARG A 103 44.25 -31.62 -17.71
N PRO A 104 44.69 -32.62 -18.50
CA PRO A 104 46.07 -32.72 -18.97
C PRO A 104 46.49 -31.53 -19.86
N GLU A 105 45.55 -30.78 -20.42
CA GLU A 105 45.83 -29.56 -21.17
C GLU A 105 46.35 -28.40 -20.31
N LEU A 106 46.24 -28.46 -18.97
CA LEU A 106 46.82 -27.46 -18.06
C LEU A 106 48.33 -27.65 -17.90
N ALA A 107 48.80 -28.89 -17.75
CA ALA A 107 50.22 -29.23 -17.67
C ALA A 107 50.98 -29.02 -19.01
N GLN A 108 50.25 -28.77 -20.11
CA GLN A 108 50.80 -28.48 -21.44
C GLN A 108 50.90 -26.98 -21.75
N LEU A 109 50.51 -26.10 -20.82
CA LEU A 109 50.61 -24.65 -21.02
C LEU A 109 52.05 -24.17 -20.79
N GLY A 110 52.78 -23.97 -21.88
CA GLY A 110 54.12 -23.38 -21.83
C GLY A 110 54.09 -21.98 -21.23
N LEU A 111 54.93 -21.75 -20.22
CA LEU A 111 55.19 -20.43 -19.66
C LEU A 111 56.41 -19.77 -20.31
N HIS A 112 56.56 -18.45 -20.15
CA HIS A 112 57.81 -17.78 -20.50
C HIS A 112 58.90 -18.10 -19.48
N SER A 113 60.16 -18.17 -19.94
CA SER A 113 61.31 -18.00 -19.04
C SER A 113 61.23 -16.65 -18.30
N ALA A 114 61.75 -16.60 -17.07
CA ALA A 114 61.52 -15.49 -16.14
C ALA A 114 61.77 -14.10 -16.77
N ARG A 115 60.72 -13.28 -16.84
CA ARG A 115 60.73 -11.95 -17.48
C ARG A 115 60.96 -10.85 -16.45
N HIS A 116 61.36 -9.67 -16.94
CA HIS A 116 61.31 -8.48 -16.09
C HIS A 116 59.87 -7.99 -15.96
N VAL A 117 59.24 -8.21 -14.80
CA VAL A 117 57.82 -7.88 -14.58
C VAL A 117 57.66 -6.50 -13.93
N ILE A 118 57.18 -5.54 -14.72
CA ILE A 118 56.72 -4.22 -14.27
C ILE A 118 55.21 -4.30 -14.08
N ALA A 119 54.75 -4.15 -12.85
CA ALA A 119 53.34 -4.21 -12.48
C ALA A 119 53.01 -3.05 -11.54
N GLU A 120 52.06 -2.20 -11.93
CA GLU A 120 51.77 -0.95 -11.21
C GLU A 120 50.25 -0.65 -11.21
N PRO A 121 49.66 -0.32 -10.04
CA PRO A 121 48.30 0.22 -9.97
C PRO A 121 48.32 1.70 -10.33
N LEU A 122 47.71 2.09 -11.45
CA LEU A 122 47.82 3.46 -11.97
C LEU A 122 46.92 4.47 -11.24
N HIS A 123 45.92 4.02 -10.48
CA HIS A 123 44.99 4.91 -9.78
C HIS A 123 45.66 5.77 -8.69
N ASP A 124 46.81 5.35 -8.16
CA ASP A 124 47.61 6.12 -7.19
C ASP A 124 48.29 7.36 -7.79
N ARG A 125 48.29 7.52 -9.12
CA ARG A 125 48.88 8.68 -9.84
C ARG A 125 50.37 8.93 -9.52
N ARG A 126 51.12 7.88 -9.12
CA ARG A 126 52.56 7.93 -8.75
C ARG A 126 53.47 8.45 -9.89
N PHE A 127 53.02 8.34 -11.14
CA PHE A 127 53.71 8.79 -12.35
C PHE A 127 52.80 9.72 -13.15
N ALA A 128 53.36 10.80 -13.69
CA ALA A 128 52.64 11.72 -14.57
C ALA A 128 52.32 11.06 -15.93
N TYR A 129 53.28 10.31 -16.47
CA TYR A 129 53.16 9.64 -17.75
C TYR A 129 53.57 8.15 -17.70
N LEU A 130 53.00 7.33 -18.59
CA LEU A 130 53.30 5.89 -18.67
C LEU A 130 54.76 5.58 -19.02
N TRP A 131 55.44 6.49 -19.73
CA TRP A 131 56.88 6.34 -20.00
C TRP A 131 57.74 6.61 -18.77
N ASP A 132 57.31 7.46 -17.83
CA ASP A 132 58.05 7.70 -16.58
C ASP A 132 58.13 6.43 -15.75
N LEU A 133 57.00 5.70 -15.66
CA LEU A 133 56.91 4.36 -15.06
C LEU A 133 57.89 3.39 -15.72
N LEU A 134 57.88 3.28 -17.05
CA LEU A 134 58.79 2.39 -17.77
C LEU A 134 60.26 2.76 -17.55
N PHE A 135 60.62 4.05 -17.69
CA PHE A 135 61.98 4.51 -17.49
C PHE A 135 62.47 4.41 -16.02
N ALA A 136 61.56 4.42 -15.04
CA ALA A 136 61.89 4.26 -13.62
C ALA A 136 61.92 2.81 -13.13
N ARG A 137 61.24 1.88 -13.83
CA ARG A 137 61.14 0.47 -13.42
C ARG A 137 61.97 -0.49 -14.28
N HIS A 138 62.25 -0.17 -15.56
CA HIS A 138 63.05 -1.02 -16.45
C HIS A 138 64.56 -0.85 -16.20
N PRO A 139 65.39 -1.91 -16.19
CA PRO A 139 66.82 -1.79 -15.86
C PRO A 139 67.66 -0.96 -16.84
N ASN A 140 67.20 -0.78 -18.09
CA ASN A 140 67.82 0.09 -19.09
C ASN A 140 67.01 1.40 -19.28
N GLY A 141 66.11 1.70 -18.35
CA GLY A 141 65.14 2.80 -18.45
C GLY A 141 65.77 4.20 -18.37
N GLU A 142 66.78 4.40 -17.51
CA GLU A 142 67.48 5.70 -17.41
C GLU A 142 68.28 6.02 -18.68
N TYR A 143 68.93 5.02 -19.27
CA TYR A 143 69.62 5.17 -20.57
C TYR A 143 68.62 5.52 -21.67
N ALA A 144 67.48 4.81 -21.76
CA ALA A 144 66.43 5.10 -22.73
C ALA A 144 65.83 6.50 -22.55
N ARG A 145 65.66 6.97 -21.31
CA ARG A 145 65.27 8.35 -20.98
C ARG A 145 66.32 9.37 -21.45
N GLY A 146 67.61 9.09 -21.26
CA GLY A 146 68.71 9.93 -21.73
C GLY A 146 68.78 10.04 -23.26
N VAL A 147 68.57 8.92 -23.98
CA VAL A 147 68.47 8.90 -25.45
C VAL A 147 67.27 9.71 -25.93
N TRP A 148 66.10 9.57 -25.28
CA TRP A 148 64.89 10.33 -25.62
C TRP A 148 65.07 11.85 -25.42
N ALA A 149 65.72 12.27 -24.34
CA ALA A 149 66.01 13.68 -24.07
C ALA A 149 66.85 14.35 -25.19
N GLY A 150 67.68 13.56 -25.90
CA GLY A 150 68.40 14.02 -27.09
C GLY A 150 67.54 14.23 -28.34
N GLN A 151 66.38 13.57 -28.44
CA GLN A 151 65.48 13.62 -29.61
C GLN A 151 64.46 14.75 -29.58
N LYS A 152 64.16 15.33 -28.40
CA LYS A 152 63.25 16.47 -28.20
C LYS A 152 61.80 16.25 -28.71
N THR A 153 61.31 15.01 -28.72
CA THR A 153 59.89 14.70 -29.00
C THR A 153 59.05 14.76 -27.73
N GLU A 154 57.76 15.13 -27.82
CA GLU A 154 56.84 15.18 -26.68
C GLU A 154 56.58 13.81 -26.04
N VAL A 155 56.69 12.74 -26.83
CA VAL A 155 56.45 11.35 -26.43
C VAL A 155 57.63 10.47 -26.94
N PRO A 156 58.08 9.44 -26.19
CA PRO A 156 59.15 8.55 -26.66
C PRO A 156 58.76 7.73 -27.89
N GLY A 157 59.65 7.66 -28.88
CA GLY A 157 59.44 6.91 -30.13
C GLY A 157 59.59 5.39 -30.01
N LYS A 158 59.03 4.66 -30.99
CA LYS A 158 59.01 3.18 -31.06
C LYS A 158 60.40 2.57 -30.89
N ASP A 159 61.40 3.11 -31.56
CA ASP A 159 62.75 2.55 -31.60
C ASP A 159 63.46 2.58 -30.24
N ILE A 160 63.21 3.61 -29.41
CA ILE A 160 63.76 3.70 -28.05
C ILE A 160 63.17 2.59 -27.19
N LEU A 161 61.84 2.40 -27.24
CA LEU A 161 61.16 1.36 -26.47
C LEU A 161 61.59 -0.04 -26.93
N VAL A 162 61.69 -0.27 -28.24
CA VAL A 162 62.17 -1.54 -28.80
C VAL A 162 63.62 -1.81 -28.43
N ALA A 163 64.52 -0.82 -28.47
CA ALA A 163 65.90 -0.96 -28.01
C ALA A 163 65.98 -1.27 -26.49
N MET A 164 65.15 -0.61 -25.69
CA MET A 164 65.03 -0.87 -24.26
C MET A 164 64.57 -2.30 -23.99
N PHE A 165 63.49 -2.77 -24.62
CA PHE A 165 63.01 -4.15 -24.42
C PHE A 165 63.94 -5.21 -25.04
N LYS A 166 64.70 -4.90 -26.10
CA LYS A 166 65.78 -5.78 -26.61
C LYS A 166 66.91 -5.99 -25.60
N SER A 167 67.22 -4.99 -24.76
CA SER A 167 68.22 -5.14 -23.70
C SER A 167 67.75 -6.01 -22.53
N LYS A 168 66.44 -6.07 -22.27
CA LYS A 168 65.81 -7.06 -21.36
C LYS A 168 64.30 -7.19 -21.64
N PRO A 169 63.81 -8.37 -22.06
CA PRO A 169 62.39 -8.62 -22.26
C PRO A 169 61.55 -8.36 -21.00
N CYS A 170 60.39 -7.75 -21.22
CA CYS A 170 59.56 -7.17 -20.17
C CYS A 170 58.12 -7.70 -20.25
N ALA A 171 57.47 -7.79 -19.09
CA ALA A 171 56.02 -7.85 -18.99
C ALA A 171 55.54 -6.56 -18.32
N LEU A 172 54.57 -5.87 -18.92
CA LEU A 172 53.96 -4.65 -18.40
C LEU A 172 52.51 -4.92 -18.03
N LEU A 173 52.17 -4.78 -16.75
CA LEU A 173 50.85 -5.02 -16.20
C LEU A 173 50.30 -3.73 -15.55
N LEU A 174 49.28 -3.14 -16.17
CA LEU A 174 48.71 -1.84 -15.81
C LEU A 174 47.31 -1.99 -15.21
N ASP A 175 47.17 -1.86 -13.89
CA ASP A 175 45.89 -2.04 -13.20
C ASP A 175 45.15 -0.71 -12.93
N GLU A 176 43.81 -0.75 -12.96
CA GLU A 176 42.89 0.39 -12.97
C GLU A 176 43.23 1.45 -14.05
N PHE A 177 43.80 1.04 -15.19
CA PHE A 177 44.24 1.94 -16.28
C PHE A 177 43.13 2.87 -16.76
N GLN A 178 41.89 2.39 -16.91
CA GLN A 178 40.77 3.26 -17.28
C GLN A 178 40.56 4.40 -16.25
N THR A 179 40.66 4.13 -14.95
CA THR A 179 40.44 5.16 -13.92
C THR A 179 41.57 6.19 -13.85
N TRP A 180 42.78 5.80 -14.24
CA TRP A 180 43.86 6.75 -14.47
C TRP A 180 43.61 7.58 -15.72
N PHE A 181 43.28 6.94 -16.86
CA PHE A 181 43.08 7.59 -18.17
C PHE A 181 41.89 8.55 -18.20
N ASP A 182 40.72 8.11 -17.72
CA ASP A 182 39.50 8.93 -17.60
C ASP A 182 39.68 10.09 -16.61
N GLY A 183 40.71 10.03 -15.76
CA GLY A 183 41.09 11.05 -14.80
C GLY A 183 42.19 12.02 -15.26
N LEU A 184 42.62 11.95 -16.53
CA LEU A 184 43.51 12.92 -17.18
C LEU A 184 42.72 14.14 -17.70
N SER A 185 43.41 15.22 -18.07
CA SER A 185 42.81 16.41 -18.66
C SER A 185 43.75 17.05 -19.68
N ASP A 186 43.19 17.46 -20.82
CA ASP A 186 43.91 18.12 -21.91
C ASP A 186 43.92 19.67 -21.79
N ALA A 187 43.45 20.23 -20.67
CA ALA A 187 43.19 21.67 -20.51
C ALA A 187 44.44 22.57 -20.39
N GLN A 188 45.64 21.99 -20.35
CA GLN A 188 46.93 22.71 -20.27
C GLN A 188 47.96 22.12 -21.24
N GLU A 189 48.01 20.80 -21.30
CA GLU A 189 48.85 19.98 -22.19
C GLU A 189 48.00 18.78 -22.63
N PRO A 190 48.16 18.23 -23.85
CA PRO A 190 47.31 17.17 -24.39
C PRO A 190 47.65 15.77 -23.81
N ARG A 191 47.60 15.65 -22.48
CA ARG A 191 48.05 14.47 -21.72
C ARG A 191 47.23 13.21 -21.96
N GLN A 192 45.92 13.34 -22.15
CA GLN A 192 45.05 12.21 -22.49
C GLN A 192 45.34 11.73 -23.93
N VAL A 193 45.58 12.64 -24.88
CA VAL A 193 46.02 12.31 -26.24
C VAL A 193 47.41 11.65 -26.24
N TRP A 194 48.38 12.17 -25.49
CA TRP A 194 49.70 11.54 -25.36
C TRP A 194 49.60 10.13 -24.76
N ALA A 195 48.80 9.93 -23.70
CA ALA A 195 48.55 8.62 -23.11
C ALA A 195 47.87 7.65 -24.08
N PHE A 196 46.87 8.13 -24.85
CA PHE A 196 46.14 7.40 -25.87
C PHE A 196 47.05 6.91 -27.01
N ASN A 197 47.98 7.76 -27.47
CA ASN A 197 48.97 7.40 -28.47
C ASN A 197 50.03 6.43 -27.91
N PHE A 198 50.51 6.66 -26.68
CA PHE A 198 51.56 5.84 -26.08
C PHE A 198 51.08 4.42 -25.71
N ILE A 199 49.83 4.26 -25.25
CA ILE A 199 49.30 2.92 -24.97
C ILE A 199 49.08 2.11 -26.27
N GLN A 200 48.70 2.75 -27.38
CA GLN A 200 48.66 2.09 -28.69
C GLN A 200 50.08 1.68 -29.12
N LEU A 201 51.07 2.56 -28.98
CA LEU A 201 52.47 2.25 -29.30
C LEU A 201 52.99 1.03 -28.53
N LEU A 202 52.72 0.92 -27.23
CA LEU A 202 53.05 -0.26 -26.44
C LEU A 202 52.31 -1.51 -26.90
N SER A 203 51.05 -1.38 -27.28
CA SER A 203 50.23 -2.50 -27.75
C SER A 203 50.70 -3.02 -29.11
N GLU A 204 51.09 -2.13 -30.03
CA GLU A 204 51.75 -2.48 -31.29
C GLU A 204 53.11 -3.15 -31.07
N ILE A 205 53.91 -2.70 -30.08
CA ILE A 205 55.19 -3.34 -29.77
C ILE A 205 54.97 -4.77 -29.27
N ALA A 206 53.97 -5.00 -28.40
CA ALA A 206 53.61 -6.34 -27.93
C ALA A 206 53.05 -7.25 -29.04
N GLU A 207 52.32 -6.69 -30.02
CA GLU A 207 51.82 -7.45 -31.18
C GLU A 207 52.95 -7.84 -32.15
N ASN A 208 53.87 -6.92 -32.43
CA ASN A 208 54.94 -7.13 -33.42
C ASN A 208 56.22 -7.78 -32.84
N ASN A 209 56.40 -7.77 -31.51
CA ASN A 209 57.59 -8.27 -30.81
C ASN A 209 57.21 -8.95 -29.45
N PRO A 210 56.36 -9.99 -29.45
CA PRO A 210 55.90 -10.65 -28.20
C PRO A 210 57.04 -11.31 -27.40
N GLU A 211 58.15 -11.63 -28.05
CA GLU A 211 59.40 -12.07 -27.41
C GLU A 211 60.05 -10.97 -26.55
N LEU A 212 59.73 -9.69 -26.80
CA LEU A 212 60.24 -8.52 -26.07
C LEU A 212 59.25 -7.94 -25.06
N LEU A 213 57.95 -7.88 -25.37
CA LEU A 213 56.94 -7.24 -24.52
C LEU A 213 55.65 -8.06 -24.40
N THR A 214 55.32 -8.51 -23.18
CA THR A 214 53.93 -8.86 -22.82
C THR A 214 53.23 -7.60 -22.31
N LEU A 215 52.02 -7.28 -22.80
CA LEU A 215 51.20 -6.18 -22.30
C LEU A 215 49.87 -6.70 -21.73
N VAL A 216 49.55 -6.32 -20.50
CA VAL A 216 48.28 -6.64 -19.83
C VAL A 216 47.71 -5.38 -19.20
N VAL A 217 46.44 -5.08 -19.48
CA VAL A 217 45.79 -3.84 -19.05
C VAL A 217 44.41 -4.12 -18.47
N SER A 218 44.04 -3.47 -17.37
CA SER A 218 42.72 -3.62 -16.75
C SER A 218 41.84 -2.37 -16.96
N VAL A 219 40.59 -2.60 -17.39
CA VAL A 219 39.56 -1.59 -17.63
C VAL A 219 38.25 -1.99 -16.95
N ARG A 220 37.35 -1.03 -16.77
CA ARG A 220 36.02 -1.29 -16.18
C ARG A 220 35.01 -1.65 -17.26
N GLU A 221 34.99 -0.87 -18.34
CA GLU A 221 34.03 -1.02 -19.42
C GLU A 221 34.71 -1.13 -20.79
N GLY A 222 34.33 -2.13 -21.58
CA GLY A 222 34.76 -2.26 -22.98
C GLY A 222 34.26 -1.15 -23.90
N SER A 223 33.21 -0.41 -23.49
CA SER A 223 32.67 0.78 -24.17
C SER A 223 33.54 2.03 -23.99
N SER A 224 34.44 2.06 -23.00
CA SER A 224 35.22 3.26 -22.67
C SER A 224 36.24 3.63 -23.76
N ASN A 225 36.55 4.93 -23.88
CA ASN A 225 37.60 5.42 -24.81
C ASN A 225 38.96 4.74 -24.54
N ALA A 226 39.29 4.52 -23.26
CA ALA A 226 40.47 3.79 -22.83
C ALA A 226 40.53 2.35 -23.38
N ALA A 227 39.41 1.61 -23.34
CA ALA A 227 39.32 0.26 -23.85
C ALA A 227 39.28 0.21 -25.39
N GLN A 228 38.52 1.09 -26.03
CA GLN A 228 38.39 1.15 -27.49
C GLN A 228 39.72 1.43 -28.20
N GLN A 229 40.64 2.17 -27.57
CA GLN A 229 41.98 2.40 -28.11
C GLN A 229 42.84 1.13 -28.08
N LEU A 230 42.83 0.38 -26.96
CA LEU A 230 43.49 -0.93 -26.86
C LEU A 230 42.92 -1.94 -27.87
N PHE A 231 41.62 -1.86 -28.16
CA PHE A 231 40.93 -2.78 -29.05
C PHE A 231 41.35 -2.70 -30.52
N ARG A 232 42.06 -1.64 -30.94
CA ARG A 232 42.50 -1.46 -32.34
C ARG A 232 43.51 -2.52 -32.81
N VAL A 233 44.34 -3.06 -31.92
CA VAL A 233 45.34 -4.12 -32.21
C VAL A 233 44.84 -5.53 -31.84
N ASN A 234 43.53 -5.77 -31.99
CA ASN A 234 42.90 -7.09 -31.81
C ASN A 234 43.32 -7.89 -30.54
N PRO A 235 43.37 -7.25 -29.35
CA PRO A 235 43.86 -7.87 -28.12
C PRO A 235 42.96 -9.01 -27.64
N VAL A 236 43.50 -9.92 -26.83
CA VAL A 236 42.69 -10.93 -26.14
C VAL A 236 41.88 -10.26 -25.04
N ARG A 237 40.56 -10.24 -25.21
CA ARG A 237 39.62 -9.67 -24.23
C ARG A 237 39.16 -10.75 -23.25
N VAL A 238 39.33 -10.48 -21.97
CA VAL A 238 38.88 -11.34 -20.85
C VAL A 238 37.82 -10.54 -20.09
N ASP A 239 36.55 -10.88 -20.30
CA ASP A 239 35.41 -10.17 -19.74
C ASP A 239 34.78 -11.02 -18.62
N PHE A 240 34.65 -10.45 -17.43
CA PHE A 240 34.22 -11.14 -16.21
C PHE A 240 32.68 -11.28 -16.13
N LYS A 241 31.97 -10.96 -17.21
CA LYS A 241 30.50 -11.01 -17.35
C LYS A 241 30.06 -12.28 -18.09
N GLY A 242 28.94 -12.87 -17.65
CA GLY A 242 28.36 -14.12 -18.21
C GLY A 242 28.35 -15.30 -17.24
N GLU A 243 27.59 -16.35 -17.55
CA GLU A 243 27.40 -17.51 -16.64
C GLU A 243 28.74 -18.18 -16.26
N GLN A 244 29.64 -18.45 -17.21
CA GLN A 244 30.92 -19.12 -16.94
C GLN A 244 31.78 -18.37 -15.92
N ALA A 245 31.90 -17.05 -16.04
CA ALA A 245 32.62 -16.21 -15.11
C ALA A 245 31.95 -16.13 -13.72
N GLN A 246 30.64 -16.41 -13.60
CA GLN A 246 29.97 -16.58 -12.30
C GLN A 246 30.26 -17.97 -11.69
N HIS A 247 30.28 -19.04 -12.49
CA HIS A 247 30.65 -20.39 -12.02
C HIS A 247 32.07 -20.41 -11.44
N ASP A 248 33.04 -19.85 -12.16
CA ASP A 248 34.42 -19.78 -11.68
C ASP A 248 34.60 -18.84 -10.47
N ARG A 249 33.84 -17.74 -10.38
CA ARG A 249 33.83 -16.90 -9.16
C ARG A 249 33.38 -17.69 -7.93
N ARG A 250 32.32 -18.49 -8.02
CA ARG A 250 31.87 -19.38 -6.92
C ARG A 250 32.94 -20.39 -6.55
N ARG A 251 33.54 -21.07 -7.53
CA ARG A 251 34.60 -22.07 -7.31
C ARG A 251 35.86 -21.47 -6.67
N LEU A 252 36.31 -20.31 -7.15
CA LEU A 252 37.43 -19.56 -6.59
C LEU A 252 37.14 -19.10 -5.16
N LEU A 253 35.94 -18.57 -4.90
CA LEU A 253 35.52 -18.13 -3.57
C LEU A 253 35.50 -19.28 -2.56
N LEU A 254 34.94 -20.44 -2.93
CA LEU A 254 34.93 -21.63 -2.07
C LEU A 254 36.33 -22.20 -1.87
N TYR A 255 37.17 -22.24 -2.91
CA TYR A 255 38.57 -22.64 -2.80
C TYR A 255 39.40 -21.68 -1.94
N ARG A 256 39.04 -20.39 -1.92
CA ARG A 256 39.69 -19.39 -1.06
C ARG A 256 39.33 -19.61 0.40
N ILE A 257 38.06 -19.86 0.71
CA ILE A 257 37.53 -20.05 2.08
C ILE A 257 37.99 -21.39 2.69
N PHE A 258 37.81 -22.48 1.94
CA PHE A 258 37.97 -23.84 2.44
C PHE A 258 39.23 -24.52 1.89
N GLU A 259 39.81 -25.40 2.70
CA GLU A 259 41.01 -26.16 2.37
C GLU A 259 40.67 -27.45 1.60
N ASN A 260 39.69 -28.21 2.09
CA ASN A 260 39.34 -29.56 1.61
C ASN A 260 38.05 -29.63 0.75
N ARG A 261 37.42 -28.50 0.42
CA ARG A 261 36.13 -28.45 -0.28
C ARG A 261 36.13 -29.11 -1.67
N ILE A 262 37.29 -29.16 -2.33
CA ILE A 262 37.47 -29.85 -3.62
C ILE A 262 37.59 -31.38 -3.48
N ASN A 263 37.89 -31.88 -2.28
CA ASN A 263 38.05 -33.30 -1.99
C ASN A 263 36.74 -33.99 -1.55
N ILE A 264 35.67 -33.20 -1.34
CA ILE A 264 34.35 -33.70 -0.95
C ILE A 264 33.56 -34.02 -2.23
N SER A 265 33.13 -35.27 -2.39
CA SER A 265 32.48 -35.74 -3.61
C SER A 265 31.02 -35.29 -3.72
N GLU A 266 30.54 -35.11 -4.95
CA GLU A 266 29.15 -34.71 -5.24
C GLU A 266 28.13 -35.67 -4.61
N ALA A 267 28.43 -36.98 -4.62
CA ALA A 267 27.61 -38.02 -4.03
C ALA A 267 27.42 -37.90 -2.50
N GLN A 268 28.33 -37.20 -1.80
CA GLN A 268 28.19 -36.89 -0.37
C GLN A 268 27.41 -35.58 -0.14
N ILE A 269 27.44 -34.66 -1.10
CA ILE A 269 26.75 -33.35 -1.02
C ILE A 269 25.27 -33.49 -1.39
N VAL A 270 24.94 -34.28 -2.42
CA VAL A 270 23.56 -34.46 -2.92
C VAL A 270 22.55 -34.79 -1.80
N PRO A 271 22.78 -35.75 -0.89
CA PRO A 271 21.84 -36.05 0.20
C PRO A 271 21.61 -34.90 1.19
N LEU A 272 22.54 -33.94 1.31
CA LEU A 272 22.41 -32.77 2.20
C LEU A 272 21.61 -31.64 1.56
N ILE A 273 21.74 -31.45 0.25
CA ILE A 273 21.01 -30.40 -0.48
C ILE A 273 19.57 -30.83 -0.83
N GLU A 274 19.27 -32.14 -0.92
CA GLU A 274 18.01 -32.63 -1.50
C GLU A 274 16.72 -32.07 -0.86
N PRO A 275 16.60 -31.91 0.48
CA PRO A 275 15.38 -31.37 1.09
C PRO A 275 15.13 -29.91 0.65
N HIS A 276 16.16 -29.08 0.70
CA HIS A 276 16.10 -27.67 0.30
C HIS A 276 15.94 -27.53 -1.24
N LEU A 277 16.67 -28.33 -2.03
CA LEU A 277 16.56 -28.34 -3.49
C LEU A 277 15.14 -28.76 -3.95
N SER A 278 14.53 -29.75 -3.30
CA SER A 278 13.17 -30.19 -3.61
C SER A 278 12.15 -29.07 -3.40
N GLU A 279 12.26 -28.35 -2.29
CA GLU A 279 11.39 -27.21 -1.98
C GLU A 279 11.67 -26.02 -2.89
N PHE A 280 12.93 -25.72 -3.20
CA PHE A 280 13.33 -24.70 -4.18
C PHE A 280 12.69 -24.95 -5.56
N ILE A 281 12.71 -26.20 -6.03
CA ILE A 281 12.08 -26.59 -7.30
C ILE A 281 10.55 -26.49 -7.21
N ARG A 282 9.94 -27.02 -6.13
CA ARG A 282 8.48 -27.07 -5.95
C ARG A 282 7.87 -25.68 -5.78
N LEU A 283 8.31 -24.94 -4.77
CA LEU A 283 7.78 -23.63 -4.40
C LEU A 283 8.19 -22.56 -5.43
N GLY A 284 9.39 -22.66 -5.99
CA GLY A 284 9.86 -21.84 -7.10
C GLY A 284 9.30 -22.23 -8.48
N GLN A 285 8.36 -23.18 -8.55
CA GLN A 285 7.67 -23.66 -9.76
C GLN A 285 8.61 -23.96 -10.96
N ARG A 286 9.78 -24.55 -10.69
CA ARG A 286 10.84 -24.73 -11.68
C ARG A 286 10.53 -25.87 -12.65
N PRO A 287 10.86 -25.75 -13.95
CA PRO A 287 10.65 -26.83 -14.91
C PRO A 287 11.43 -28.09 -14.53
N ALA A 288 10.80 -29.27 -14.67
CA ALA A 288 11.45 -30.56 -14.39
C ALA A 288 12.74 -30.77 -15.21
N SER A 289 12.81 -30.20 -16.41
CA SER A 289 13.99 -30.20 -17.29
C SER A 289 15.19 -29.40 -16.76
N GLU A 290 15.00 -28.53 -15.76
CA GLU A 290 16.09 -27.75 -15.15
C GLU A 290 16.55 -28.31 -13.80
N VAL A 291 15.94 -29.39 -13.30
CA VAL A 291 16.27 -29.96 -11.98
C VAL A 291 17.74 -30.34 -11.87
N ASP A 292 18.33 -30.97 -12.89
CA ASP A 292 19.75 -31.33 -12.87
C ASP A 292 20.68 -30.12 -13.04
N LYS A 293 20.25 -29.07 -13.77
CA LYS A 293 20.96 -27.77 -13.84
C LYS A 293 21.00 -27.10 -12.47
N HIS A 294 19.89 -27.14 -11.73
CA HIS A 294 19.82 -26.62 -10.36
C HIS A 294 20.58 -27.50 -9.37
N ARG A 295 20.48 -28.83 -9.45
CA ARG A 295 21.26 -29.79 -8.67
C ARG A 295 22.76 -29.52 -8.79
N ALA A 296 23.28 -29.39 -10.01
CA ALA A 296 24.68 -29.03 -10.26
C ALA A 296 25.05 -27.68 -9.62
N ARG A 297 24.21 -26.64 -9.78
CA ARG A 297 24.43 -25.33 -9.12
C ARG A 297 24.50 -25.42 -7.60
N PHE A 298 23.63 -26.20 -6.96
CA PHE A 298 23.65 -26.42 -5.50
C PHE A 298 24.89 -27.22 -5.07
N VAL A 299 25.24 -28.29 -5.78
CA VAL A 299 26.46 -29.08 -5.53
C VAL A 299 27.73 -28.23 -5.68
N GLU A 300 27.75 -27.26 -6.61
CA GLU A 300 28.84 -26.29 -6.72
C GLU A 300 28.85 -25.23 -5.61
N ALA A 301 27.69 -24.67 -5.25
CA ALA A 301 27.59 -23.57 -4.28
C ALA A 301 27.76 -24.00 -2.82
N TRP A 302 27.45 -25.26 -2.51
CA TRP A 302 27.53 -25.84 -1.17
C TRP A 302 28.89 -25.52 -0.51
N PRO A 303 28.95 -25.09 0.76
CA PRO A 303 27.90 -25.15 1.79
C PRO A 303 26.79 -24.09 1.72
N PHE A 304 26.90 -23.10 0.84
CA PHE A 304 25.93 -22.00 0.73
C PHE A 304 24.88 -22.29 -0.35
N SER A 305 23.66 -21.76 -0.22
CA SER A 305 22.70 -21.79 -1.33
C SER A 305 23.15 -20.86 -2.47
N PRO A 306 22.90 -21.22 -3.74
CA PRO A 306 23.11 -20.32 -4.88
C PRO A 306 22.41 -18.96 -4.72
N GLU A 307 21.26 -18.95 -4.05
CA GLU A 307 20.41 -17.79 -3.81
C GLU A 307 21.04 -16.84 -2.78
N LEU A 308 21.67 -17.38 -1.72
CA LEU A 308 22.48 -16.59 -0.79
C LEU A 308 23.70 -15.97 -1.50
N LEU A 309 24.42 -16.77 -2.28
CA LEU A 309 25.60 -16.28 -3.00
C LEU A 309 25.21 -15.22 -4.04
N GLN A 310 24.08 -15.36 -4.72
CA GLN A 310 23.58 -14.34 -5.65
C GLN A 310 23.14 -13.07 -4.92
N LEU A 311 22.40 -13.18 -3.81
CA LEU A 311 21.93 -12.01 -3.05
C LEU A 311 23.12 -11.21 -2.50
N LEU A 312 24.15 -11.89 -1.99
CA LEU A 312 25.37 -11.23 -1.53
C LEU A 312 26.22 -10.70 -2.69
N ASP A 313 26.30 -11.36 -3.85
CA ASP A 313 26.93 -10.78 -5.04
C ASP A 313 26.20 -9.48 -5.44
N ASP A 314 24.86 -9.50 -5.63
CA ASP A 314 24.07 -8.33 -6.04
C ASP A 314 24.23 -7.16 -5.04
N GLU A 315 24.04 -7.39 -3.73
CA GLU A 315 24.08 -6.31 -2.72
C GLU A 315 25.50 -5.86 -2.34
N VAL A 316 26.46 -6.77 -2.16
CA VAL A 316 27.85 -6.38 -1.82
C VAL A 316 28.54 -5.73 -3.02
N ILE A 317 28.16 -6.03 -4.27
CA ILE A 317 28.69 -5.33 -5.45
C ILE A 317 28.21 -3.87 -5.52
N PHE A 318 26.97 -3.56 -5.11
CA PHE A 318 26.51 -2.17 -5.07
C PHE A 318 27.32 -1.29 -4.10
N ALA A 319 27.71 -1.86 -2.96
CA ALA A 319 28.52 -1.20 -1.93
C ALA A 319 29.98 -0.90 -2.35
N ILE A 320 30.52 -1.56 -3.37
CA ILE A 320 31.91 -1.38 -3.85
C ILE A 320 32.24 0.07 -4.23
N LYS A 321 31.21 0.87 -4.51
CA LYS A 321 31.34 2.30 -4.82
C LYS A 321 31.84 3.14 -3.63
N ALA A 322 31.72 2.66 -2.40
CA ALA A 322 32.19 3.36 -1.20
C ALA A 322 33.70 3.23 -0.97
N GLN A 323 34.20 2.04 -0.59
CA GLN A 323 35.63 1.77 -0.39
C GLN A 323 35.98 0.27 -0.59
N GLY A 324 37.24 -0.12 -0.37
CA GLY A 324 37.84 -1.35 -0.92
C GLY A 324 37.14 -2.68 -0.57
N THR A 325 36.79 -3.47 -1.60
CA THR A 325 36.06 -4.73 -1.46
C THR A 325 36.95 -5.90 -1.06
N ARG A 326 36.62 -6.59 0.06
CA ARG A 326 36.68 -8.06 0.17
C ARG A 326 35.99 -8.67 1.41
N ASP A 327 35.04 -7.97 2.03
CA ASP A 327 34.26 -8.52 3.15
C ASP A 327 33.29 -9.64 2.76
N LEU A 328 33.00 -9.92 1.47
CA LEU A 328 32.17 -11.09 1.09
C LEU A 328 32.75 -12.42 1.60
N VAL A 329 34.07 -12.61 1.46
CA VAL A 329 34.77 -13.78 2.02
C VAL A 329 34.65 -13.82 3.54
N ARG A 330 34.68 -12.64 4.18
CA ARG A 330 34.59 -12.47 5.64
C ARG A 330 33.18 -12.80 6.16
N ILE A 331 32.15 -12.26 5.51
CA ILE A 331 30.72 -12.54 5.76
C ILE A 331 30.46 -14.03 5.68
N LEU A 332 30.91 -14.70 4.60
CA LEU A 332 30.69 -16.13 4.41
C LEU A 332 31.51 -17.01 5.37
N VAL A 333 32.72 -16.59 5.77
CA VAL A 333 33.51 -17.26 6.81
C VAL A 333 32.83 -17.18 8.18
N GLU A 334 32.38 -16.00 8.60
CA GLU A 334 31.71 -15.83 9.90
C GLU A 334 30.33 -16.49 9.92
N LEU A 335 29.56 -16.40 8.84
CA LEU A 335 28.31 -17.15 8.68
C LEU A 335 28.54 -18.67 8.75
N PHE A 336 29.61 -19.19 8.13
CA PHE A 336 29.98 -20.59 8.26
C PHE A 336 30.43 -20.97 9.68
N LYS A 337 31.13 -20.08 10.42
CA LYS A 337 31.45 -20.32 11.84
C LYS A 337 30.19 -20.42 12.71
N THR A 338 29.16 -19.63 12.43
CA THR A 338 27.89 -19.64 13.19
C THR A 338 26.96 -20.81 12.81
N ALA A 339 26.94 -21.24 11.54
CA ALA A 339 25.93 -22.18 11.01
C ALA A 339 26.48 -23.50 10.41
N GLY A 340 27.77 -23.59 10.10
CA GLY A 340 28.37 -24.67 9.30
C GLY A 340 28.42 -26.05 9.95
N ASP A 341 28.19 -26.15 11.26
CA ASP A 341 28.12 -27.42 11.99
C ASP A 341 26.69 -27.90 12.25
N THR A 342 25.70 -27.00 12.26
CA THR A 342 24.31 -27.31 12.64
C THR A 342 23.34 -27.42 11.45
N ILE A 343 23.68 -26.83 10.30
CA ILE A 343 22.78 -26.69 9.14
C ILE A 343 23.36 -27.46 7.93
N PRO A 344 22.54 -28.09 7.05
CA PRO A 344 23.05 -28.82 5.87
C PRO A 344 23.34 -27.92 4.65
N VAL A 345 22.64 -26.80 4.52
CA VAL A 345 22.80 -25.76 3.49
C VAL A 345 22.56 -24.39 4.14
N ILE A 346 23.51 -23.47 4.02
CA ILE A 346 23.41 -22.13 4.62
C ILE A 346 22.66 -21.19 3.66
N THR A 347 21.65 -20.47 4.17
CA THR A 347 20.72 -19.65 3.40
C THR A 347 20.68 -18.18 3.91
N PRO A 348 19.92 -17.27 3.26
CA PRO A 348 19.65 -15.92 3.79
C PRO A 348 19.05 -15.89 5.21
N ALA A 349 18.42 -16.97 5.67
CA ALA A 349 17.78 -17.04 6.99
C ALA A 349 18.77 -17.21 8.16
N ASP A 350 20.02 -17.58 7.89
CA ASP A 350 20.97 -18.03 8.92
C ASP A 350 21.85 -16.89 9.50
N PHE A 351 21.65 -15.64 9.08
CA PHE A 351 22.30 -14.48 9.69
C PHE A 351 21.75 -14.16 11.09
N GLU A 352 22.59 -13.55 11.92
CA GLU A 352 22.21 -13.12 13.26
C GLU A 352 21.84 -11.62 13.27
N LEU A 353 20.61 -11.29 13.67
CA LEU A 353 20.08 -9.92 13.65
C LEU A 353 20.60 -9.01 14.79
N SER A 354 21.19 -9.57 15.85
CA SER A 354 21.67 -8.85 17.03
C SER A 354 22.73 -7.80 16.65
N GLY A 355 23.78 -8.21 15.94
CA GLY A 355 24.88 -7.35 15.49
C GLY A 355 25.81 -6.86 16.60
N ASP A 356 25.57 -7.23 17.86
CA ASP A 356 26.35 -6.81 19.03
C ASP A 356 27.84 -7.17 18.91
N ASP A 357 28.12 -8.35 18.36
CA ASP A 357 29.47 -8.75 17.99
C ASP A 357 29.92 -8.02 16.72
N ARG A 358 30.93 -7.15 16.86
CA ARG A 358 31.58 -6.38 15.78
C ARG A 358 32.31 -7.22 14.71
N GLY A 359 32.21 -8.54 14.79
CA GLY A 359 32.67 -9.49 13.77
C GLY A 359 31.54 -10.22 13.03
N SER A 360 30.29 -10.16 13.53
CA SER A 360 29.16 -10.93 13.01
C SER A 360 28.83 -10.59 11.54
N ALA A 361 28.36 -11.58 10.78
CA ALA A 361 28.07 -11.44 9.36
C ALA A 361 27.10 -10.27 9.05
N ALA A 362 26.14 -9.98 9.94
CA ALA A 362 25.23 -8.85 9.80
C ALA A 362 25.86 -7.50 10.16
N ALA A 363 26.78 -7.44 11.15
CA ALA A 363 27.55 -6.22 11.43
C ALA A 363 28.53 -5.89 10.29
N LEU A 364 29.02 -6.88 9.55
CA LEU A 364 29.82 -6.65 8.35
C LEU A 364 29.00 -6.02 7.22
N ILE A 365 27.75 -6.43 7.04
CA ILE A 365 26.82 -5.83 6.05
C ILE A 365 26.52 -4.36 6.39
N ASP A 366 26.37 -3.99 7.67
CA ASP A 366 26.25 -2.58 8.08
C ASP A 366 27.45 -1.75 7.66
N ASN A 367 28.67 -2.22 7.96
CA ASN A 367 29.92 -1.48 7.69
C ASN A 367 30.21 -1.33 6.18
N VAL A 368 29.62 -2.20 5.37
CA VAL A 368 29.68 -2.18 3.91
C VAL A 368 28.55 -1.30 3.31
N GLY A 369 27.46 -1.10 4.04
CA GLY A 369 26.25 -0.44 3.54
C GLY A 369 26.20 1.09 3.66
N ILE A 370 25.12 1.65 3.14
CA ILE A 370 24.65 3.01 3.48
C ILE A 370 23.95 2.92 4.85
N ASP A 371 23.90 4.01 5.64
CA ASP A 371 23.20 4.08 6.95
C ASP A 371 21.81 3.41 6.99
N HIS A 372 21.12 3.40 5.85
CA HIS A 372 19.85 2.71 5.61
C HIS A 372 19.88 1.21 5.99
N HIS A 373 20.96 0.47 5.71
CA HIS A 373 21.05 -0.98 5.93
C HIS A 373 20.97 -1.30 7.43
N LYS A 374 21.74 -0.54 8.22
CA LYS A 374 21.72 -0.61 9.68
C LYS A 374 20.34 -0.25 10.24
N GLN A 375 19.73 0.83 9.75
CA GLN A 375 18.39 1.24 10.18
C GLN A 375 17.33 0.16 9.86
N LEU A 376 17.46 -0.55 8.74
CA LEU A 376 16.60 -1.70 8.42
C LEU A 376 16.85 -2.89 9.37
N ARG A 377 18.10 -3.20 9.78
CA ARG A 377 18.34 -4.25 10.78
C ARG A 377 17.78 -3.86 12.15
N ASP A 378 17.98 -2.62 12.56
CA ASP A 378 17.42 -2.06 13.80
C ASP A 378 15.87 -2.08 13.81
N ARG A 379 15.22 -2.08 12.63
CA ARG A 379 13.78 -2.32 12.50
C ARG A 379 13.45 -3.82 12.56
N ALA A 380 14.17 -4.68 11.85
CA ALA A 380 13.95 -6.12 11.88
C ALA A 380 14.09 -6.69 13.31
N LEU A 381 15.11 -6.29 14.05
CA LEU A 381 15.33 -6.67 15.45
C LEU A 381 14.19 -6.18 16.37
N ARG A 382 13.70 -4.94 16.19
CA ARG A 382 12.53 -4.44 16.94
C ARG A 382 11.24 -5.21 16.62
N ASN A 383 11.10 -5.71 15.38
CA ASN A 383 9.93 -6.49 14.99
C ASN A 383 10.01 -7.93 15.54
N LEU A 384 11.21 -8.51 15.63
CA LEU A 384 11.44 -9.75 16.37
C LEU A 384 10.91 -9.65 17.81
N THR A 385 11.33 -8.60 18.54
CA THR A 385 10.88 -8.34 19.91
C THR A 385 9.37 -8.06 19.98
N ALA A 386 8.83 -7.24 19.08
CA ALA A 386 7.40 -6.91 19.06
C ALA A 386 6.50 -8.15 18.86
N VAL A 387 6.90 -9.10 18.00
CA VAL A 387 6.17 -10.36 17.82
C VAL A 387 6.31 -11.25 19.07
N GLN A 388 7.50 -11.33 19.67
CA GLN A 388 7.72 -12.09 20.91
C GLN A 388 6.87 -11.56 22.07
N GLU A 389 6.79 -10.23 22.25
CA GLU A 389 5.96 -9.57 23.26
C GLU A 389 4.46 -9.74 22.98
N ALA A 390 4.03 -9.61 21.73
CA ALA A 390 2.63 -9.78 21.34
C ALA A 390 2.09 -11.21 21.57
N LEU A 391 2.98 -12.21 21.49
CA LEU A 391 2.67 -13.62 21.80
C LEU A 391 2.96 -14.00 23.26
N GLY A 392 3.32 -13.03 24.12
CA GLY A 392 3.59 -13.29 25.54
C GLY A 392 4.78 -14.22 25.82
N GLY A 393 5.69 -14.38 24.84
CA GLY A 393 6.81 -15.30 24.90
C GLY A 393 6.53 -16.73 24.41
N ASP A 394 5.29 -17.10 24.05
CA ASP A 394 5.00 -18.40 23.44
C ASP A 394 5.27 -18.34 21.92
N LEU A 395 6.38 -18.95 21.51
CA LEU A 395 6.81 -18.99 20.11
C LEU A 395 6.45 -20.31 19.40
N THR A 396 5.65 -21.18 20.02
CA THR A 396 5.27 -22.47 19.41
C THR A 396 4.47 -22.31 18.11
N GLY A 397 3.74 -21.20 17.95
CA GLY A 397 3.05 -20.81 16.72
C GLY A 397 3.90 -20.02 15.71
N VAL A 398 5.16 -19.70 16.02
CA VAL A 398 6.12 -19.00 15.15
C VAL A 398 7.55 -19.57 15.29
N PRO A 399 7.75 -20.90 15.11
CA PRO A 399 9.02 -21.58 15.41
C PRO A 399 10.22 -21.13 14.56
N HIS A 400 9.99 -20.43 13.44
CA HIS A 400 10.99 -19.89 12.52
C HIS A 400 11.00 -18.35 12.50
N LEU A 401 10.42 -17.69 13.52
CA LEU A 401 10.32 -16.23 13.62
C LEU A 401 11.63 -15.50 13.30
N ARG A 402 12.77 -15.96 13.83
CA ARG A 402 14.07 -15.33 13.59
C ARG A 402 14.49 -15.50 12.14
N GLU A 403 14.52 -16.74 11.65
CA GLU A 403 14.87 -17.13 10.29
C GLU A 403 14.07 -16.36 9.22
N ILE A 404 12.75 -16.24 9.41
CA ILE A 404 11.85 -15.49 8.51
C ILE A 404 12.21 -14.00 8.49
N LEU A 405 12.36 -13.37 9.66
CA LEU A 405 12.70 -11.94 9.73
C LEU A 405 14.13 -11.66 9.25
N THR A 406 15.07 -12.58 9.45
CA THR A 406 16.45 -12.48 8.95
C THR A 406 16.47 -12.51 7.42
N SER A 407 15.85 -13.50 6.78
CA SER A 407 15.78 -13.58 5.32
C SER A 407 15.07 -12.35 4.73
N LEU A 408 13.93 -11.97 5.31
CA LEU A 408 13.18 -10.80 4.88
C LEU A 408 13.98 -9.50 5.02
N TRP A 409 14.75 -9.33 6.10
CA TRP A 409 15.67 -8.19 6.26
C TRP A 409 16.71 -8.16 5.15
N LEU A 410 17.45 -9.25 4.95
CA LEU A 410 18.55 -9.31 4.00
C LEU A 410 18.07 -9.05 2.55
N ARG A 411 16.89 -9.58 2.20
CA ARG A 411 16.24 -9.36 0.90
C ARG A 411 15.61 -7.96 0.75
N SER A 412 15.35 -7.25 1.86
CA SER A 412 14.83 -5.88 1.85
C SER A 412 15.92 -4.81 1.78
N LEU A 413 17.21 -5.17 1.75
CA LEU A 413 18.31 -4.24 1.50
C LEU A 413 18.35 -3.72 0.05
N SER A 414 17.76 -4.47 -0.89
CA SER A 414 17.93 -4.23 -2.32
C SER A 414 17.33 -2.91 -2.79
N LEU A 415 18.17 -2.12 -3.49
CA LEU A 415 17.79 -0.85 -4.09
C LEU A 415 16.97 -1.01 -5.40
N ASP A 416 16.83 -2.23 -5.92
CA ASP A 416 15.94 -2.54 -7.04
C ASP A 416 14.51 -2.75 -6.53
N ASN A 417 13.64 -1.77 -6.78
CA ASN A 417 12.21 -1.80 -6.44
C ASN A 417 11.44 -3.00 -7.05
N GLN A 418 11.97 -3.71 -8.05
CA GLN A 418 11.38 -4.93 -8.59
C GLN A 418 11.83 -6.21 -7.87
N ARG A 419 12.94 -6.16 -7.11
CA ARG A 419 13.53 -7.31 -6.39
C ARG A 419 13.48 -7.20 -4.88
N VAL A 420 13.27 -6.00 -4.33
CA VAL A 420 13.23 -5.76 -2.88
C VAL A 420 12.23 -6.69 -2.18
N GLY A 421 12.62 -7.19 -1.01
CA GLY A 421 11.81 -8.09 -0.19
C GLY A 421 11.68 -9.51 -0.77
N ALA A 422 10.65 -10.24 -0.35
CA ALA A 422 10.47 -11.66 -0.65
C ALA A 422 8.99 -12.07 -0.71
N ASP A 423 8.64 -12.94 -1.66
CA ASP A 423 7.36 -13.65 -1.65
C ASP A 423 7.35 -14.76 -0.56
N PRO A 424 6.18 -15.14 -0.01
CA PRO A 424 6.07 -16.18 1.04
C PRO A 424 6.82 -17.47 0.72
N GLU A 425 6.73 -17.93 -0.52
CA GLU A 425 7.40 -19.13 -1.06
C GLU A 425 8.92 -18.99 -0.98
N THR A 426 9.47 -17.80 -1.20
CA THR A 426 10.91 -17.52 -1.12
C THR A 426 11.39 -17.57 0.34
N LEU A 427 10.59 -17.05 1.27
CA LEU A 427 10.89 -17.15 2.71
C LEU A 427 10.83 -18.62 3.16
N GLN A 428 9.84 -19.39 2.70
CA GLN A 428 9.72 -20.81 3.02
C GLN A 428 10.92 -21.64 2.50
N ILE A 429 11.42 -21.34 1.29
CA ILE A 429 12.64 -21.94 0.74
C ILE A 429 13.85 -21.63 1.62
N ASP A 430 14.06 -20.37 2.01
CA ASP A 430 15.22 -19.98 2.83
C ASP A 430 15.19 -20.63 4.23
N VAL A 431 13.99 -20.78 4.81
CA VAL A 431 13.79 -21.43 6.12
C VAL A 431 13.91 -22.97 6.02
N THR A 432 13.67 -23.56 4.84
CA THR A 432 13.80 -25.00 4.61
C THR A 432 15.27 -25.42 4.72
N ARG A 433 15.59 -26.19 5.77
CA ARG A 433 16.93 -26.72 6.05
C ARG A 433 17.03 -28.20 5.65
N GLY A 434 17.13 -29.11 6.61
CA GLY A 434 17.25 -30.57 6.37
C GLY A 434 15.94 -31.34 6.22
N ALA A 435 14.79 -30.66 6.31
CA ALA A 435 13.46 -31.25 6.20
C ALA A 435 12.48 -30.24 5.59
N ARG A 436 11.46 -30.75 4.89
CA ARG A 436 10.35 -29.94 4.35
C ARG A 436 9.44 -29.44 5.47
N LEU A 437 8.96 -28.20 5.31
CA LEU A 437 7.96 -27.57 6.19
C LEU A 437 6.53 -27.90 5.73
N ASP A 438 5.55 -27.86 6.64
CA ASP A 438 4.14 -27.92 6.25
C ASP A 438 3.68 -26.55 5.73
N ASP A 439 3.05 -26.56 4.55
CA ASP A 439 2.65 -25.34 3.84
C ASP A 439 1.58 -24.54 4.61
N ASN A 440 0.67 -25.21 5.32
CA ASN A 440 -0.40 -24.53 6.05
C ASN A 440 0.12 -23.95 7.37
N ALA A 441 0.98 -24.71 8.07
CA ALA A 441 1.64 -24.24 9.29
C ALA A 441 2.53 -23.02 9.01
N PHE A 442 3.32 -23.05 7.94
CA PHE A 442 4.17 -21.91 7.55
C PHE A 442 3.35 -20.67 7.17
N GLN A 443 2.23 -20.83 6.45
CA GLN A 443 1.34 -19.69 6.12
C GLN A 443 0.65 -19.12 7.37
N ALA A 444 0.26 -19.97 8.33
CA ALA A 444 -0.31 -19.52 9.61
C ALA A 444 0.73 -18.79 10.48
N GLU A 445 1.96 -19.30 10.54
CA GLU A 445 3.12 -18.65 11.16
C GLU A 445 3.38 -17.28 10.53
N LEU A 446 3.51 -17.20 9.20
CA LEU A 446 3.81 -15.96 8.49
C LEU A 446 2.70 -14.91 8.67
N ALA A 447 1.43 -15.33 8.67
CA ALA A 447 0.30 -14.44 8.97
C ALA A 447 0.30 -13.94 10.43
N SER A 448 0.72 -14.78 11.39
CA SER A 448 0.92 -14.37 12.78
C SER A 448 2.02 -13.30 12.90
N ILE A 449 3.16 -13.52 12.24
CA ILE A 449 4.30 -12.58 12.19
C ILE A 449 3.88 -11.25 11.55
N GLU A 450 3.25 -11.27 10.38
CA GLU A 450 2.78 -10.05 9.68
C GLU A 450 1.80 -9.25 10.55
N SER A 451 0.84 -9.92 11.21
CA SER A 451 -0.19 -9.23 12.00
C SER A 451 0.30 -8.60 13.30
N ASN A 452 1.57 -8.85 13.67
CA ASN A 452 2.24 -8.30 14.85
C ASN A 452 3.53 -7.53 14.52
N SER A 453 3.91 -7.41 13.23
CA SER A 453 5.14 -6.74 12.77
C SER A 453 4.85 -5.35 12.19
N TYR A 454 5.14 -4.30 12.95
CA TYR A 454 4.89 -2.90 12.55
C TYR A 454 5.66 -2.41 11.33
N ASN A 455 6.75 -3.06 10.89
CA ASN A 455 7.59 -2.59 9.77
C ASN A 455 7.57 -3.50 8.52
N ILE A 456 6.72 -4.52 8.49
CA ILE A 456 6.51 -5.35 7.29
C ILE A 456 5.38 -4.76 6.44
N HIS A 457 5.64 -4.57 5.15
CA HIS A 457 4.69 -4.04 4.16
C HIS A 457 4.49 -5.04 3.03
N LYS A 458 3.28 -5.14 2.49
CA LYS A 458 3.00 -5.88 1.24
C LYS A 458 3.17 -4.96 0.03
N THR A 459 3.91 -5.44 -0.97
CA THR A 459 4.15 -4.76 -2.24
C THR A 459 3.96 -5.78 -3.38
N GLY A 460 2.75 -5.81 -3.94
CA GLY A 460 2.30 -6.96 -4.74
C GLY A 460 2.16 -8.20 -3.85
N SER A 461 2.72 -9.32 -4.29
CA SER A 461 2.85 -10.56 -3.52
C SER A 461 3.98 -10.53 -2.47
N ARG A 462 4.96 -9.63 -2.62
CA ARG A 462 6.17 -9.58 -1.79
C ARG A 462 5.91 -8.91 -0.45
N LEU A 463 6.48 -9.48 0.61
CA LEU A 463 6.72 -8.81 1.89
C LEU A 463 8.02 -8.00 1.79
N VAL A 464 8.04 -6.81 2.37
CA VAL A 464 9.20 -5.89 2.38
C VAL A 464 9.33 -5.25 3.76
N PHE A 465 10.53 -5.24 4.34
CA PHE A 465 10.82 -4.40 5.51
C PHE A 465 11.02 -2.94 5.09
N LYS A 466 10.41 -2.00 5.82
CA LYS A 466 10.64 -0.56 5.63
C LYS A 466 10.90 0.18 6.95
N LEU A 467 11.52 1.35 6.85
CA LEU A 467 11.74 2.25 7.99
C LEU A 467 10.45 2.88 8.54
N GLU A 468 9.45 3.05 7.67
CA GLU A 468 8.10 3.52 7.99
C GLU A 468 7.23 2.39 8.57
N GLU A 469 6.28 2.75 9.44
CA GLU A 469 5.36 1.79 10.04
C GLU A 469 4.18 1.47 9.11
N ASN A 470 3.78 0.21 9.07
CA ASN A 470 2.58 -0.25 8.41
C ASN A 470 1.35 0.20 9.23
N ALA A 471 0.70 1.27 8.76
CA ALA A 471 -0.49 1.84 9.35
C ALA A 471 -1.59 0.80 9.60
N ARG A 472 -1.77 -0.20 8.72
CA ARG A 472 -2.79 -1.25 8.89
C ARG A 472 -2.45 -2.16 10.08
N THR A 473 -1.20 -2.61 10.19
CA THR A 473 -0.77 -3.47 11.31
C THR A 473 -0.84 -2.72 12.64
N ARG A 474 -0.34 -1.48 12.69
CA ARG A 474 -0.42 -0.62 13.90
C ARG A 474 -1.87 -0.37 14.32
N LEU A 475 -2.76 -0.02 13.38
CA LEU A 475 -4.19 0.14 13.65
C LEU A 475 -4.82 -1.13 14.25
N MET A 476 -4.56 -2.29 13.65
CA MET A 476 -5.15 -3.55 14.11
C MET A 476 -4.60 -4.01 15.46
N ALA A 477 -3.31 -3.79 15.75
CA ALA A 477 -2.73 -4.07 17.06
C ALA A 477 -3.38 -3.22 18.17
N HIS A 478 -3.60 -1.93 17.93
CA HIS A 478 -4.33 -1.07 18.86
C HIS A 478 -5.81 -1.46 18.97
N ALA A 479 -6.50 -1.81 17.86
CA ALA A 479 -7.90 -2.25 17.90
C ALA A 479 -8.12 -3.57 18.66
N ARG A 480 -7.11 -4.45 18.70
CA ARG A 480 -7.11 -5.68 19.51
C ARG A 480 -6.91 -5.43 21.02
N ASN A 481 -6.42 -4.26 21.44
CA ASN A 481 -6.05 -3.99 22.83
C ASN A 481 -7.25 -3.44 23.66
N ASP A 482 -7.90 -4.32 24.43
CA ASP A 482 -9.03 -3.97 25.32
C ASP A 482 -8.71 -2.83 26.32
N LYS A 483 -7.44 -2.61 26.68
CA LYS A 483 -7.04 -1.53 27.60
C LYS A 483 -7.26 -0.13 27.02
N LEU A 484 -7.50 -0.01 25.70
CA LEU A 484 -7.75 1.27 25.01
C LEU A 484 -9.25 1.62 24.89
N PHE A 485 -10.15 0.76 25.37
CA PHE A 485 -11.61 0.92 25.20
C PHE A 485 -12.38 0.72 26.52
N GLN A 486 -11.75 1.02 27.65
CA GLN A 486 -12.30 0.75 28.99
C GLN A 486 -13.52 1.61 29.35
N ASN A 487 -13.72 2.76 28.69
CA ASN A 487 -14.85 3.65 28.96
C ASN A 487 -16.05 3.38 28.04
N GLY A 488 -15.98 2.36 27.17
CA GLY A 488 -17.04 2.02 26.23
C GLY A 488 -17.00 2.81 24.91
N GLU A 489 -15.86 3.40 24.56
CA GLU A 489 -15.69 4.16 23.31
C GLU A 489 -16.01 3.33 22.05
N ASP A 490 -15.88 2.00 22.13
CA ASP A 490 -16.24 1.05 21.07
C ASP A 490 -17.75 0.83 20.94
N VAL A 491 -18.47 0.73 22.06
CA VAL A 491 -19.94 0.69 22.15
C VAL A 491 -20.55 1.98 21.63
N ASP A 492 -20.03 3.13 22.05
CA ASP A 492 -20.53 4.45 21.66
C ASP A 492 -20.36 4.69 20.16
N PHE A 493 -19.20 4.33 19.61
CA PHE A 493 -18.93 4.41 18.18
C PHE A 493 -19.86 3.47 17.39
N LEU A 494 -20.01 2.22 17.83
CA LEU A 494 -20.88 1.24 17.18
C LEU A 494 -22.34 1.68 17.21
N ALA A 495 -22.84 2.19 18.34
CA ALA A 495 -24.20 2.71 18.47
C ALA A 495 -24.46 3.89 17.51
N SER A 496 -23.46 4.77 17.33
CA SER A 496 -23.52 5.90 16.40
C SER A 496 -23.54 5.45 14.93
N GLU A 497 -22.65 4.56 14.51
CA GLU A 497 -22.63 4.05 13.12
C GLU A 497 -23.86 3.17 12.81
N ILE A 498 -24.44 2.45 13.79
CA ILE A 498 -25.75 1.78 13.66
C ILE A 498 -26.86 2.81 13.42
N ARG A 499 -26.88 3.90 14.19
CA ARG A 499 -27.86 4.98 14.03
C ARG A 499 -27.78 5.62 12.65
N HIS A 500 -26.56 5.87 12.15
CA HIS A 500 -26.35 6.37 10.80
C HIS A 500 -26.71 5.36 9.70
N ALA A 501 -26.47 4.05 9.91
CA ALA A 501 -26.77 3.01 8.94
C ALA A 501 -28.28 2.72 8.77
N ILE A 502 -29.10 3.03 9.79
CA ILE A 502 -30.56 2.80 9.77
C ILE A 502 -31.35 4.12 9.59
N GLY A 503 -30.88 5.22 10.19
CA GLY A 503 -31.57 6.51 10.18
C GLY A 503 -31.52 7.25 8.84
N GLY A 504 -30.67 6.81 7.91
CA GLY A 504 -30.63 7.29 6.53
C GLY A 504 -30.25 8.77 6.38
N ASP A 505 -30.81 9.38 5.34
CA ASP A 505 -30.57 10.77 4.94
C ASP A 505 -31.55 11.75 5.59
N ALA A 506 -31.63 12.98 5.07
CA ALA A 506 -32.57 14.00 5.53
C ALA A 506 -34.05 13.65 5.27
N GLN A 507 -34.36 12.76 4.30
CA GLN A 507 -35.72 12.31 4.04
C GLN A 507 -36.16 11.28 5.09
N ILE A 508 -35.32 10.26 5.34
CA ILE A 508 -35.60 9.23 6.34
C ILE A 508 -35.59 9.83 7.76
N SER A 509 -34.53 10.54 8.14
CA SER A 509 -34.45 11.21 9.45
C SER A 509 -35.43 12.40 9.60
N GLY A 510 -36.07 12.83 8.51
CA GLY A 510 -37.20 13.77 8.52
C GLY A 510 -38.50 13.15 9.00
N MET A 511 -38.72 11.86 8.76
CA MET A 511 -39.96 11.12 9.09
C MET A 511 -39.80 10.20 10.32
N TYR A 512 -38.60 9.65 10.53
CA TYR A 512 -38.32 8.64 11.56
C TYR A 512 -37.25 9.15 12.54
N ARG A 513 -37.41 8.83 13.82
CA ARG A 513 -36.43 9.07 14.87
C ARG A 513 -35.79 7.74 15.26
N THR A 514 -34.64 7.44 14.69
CA THR A 514 -33.89 6.21 14.99
C THR A 514 -33.13 6.38 16.31
N ILE A 515 -33.46 5.55 17.30
CA ILE A 515 -32.94 5.59 18.66
C ILE A 515 -32.24 4.25 18.93
N VAL A 516 -30.91 4.26 18.99
CA VAL A 516 -30.14 3.04 19.27
C VAL A 516 -29.87 2.94 20.76
N LEU A 517 -30.36 1.87 21.39
CA LEU A 517 -30.12 1.62 22.81
C LEU A 517 -28.78 0.88 23.01
N LYS A 518 -28.16 1.13 24.17
CA LYS A 518 -26.86 0.58 24.57
C LYS A 518 -27.04 -0.53 25.63
N ARG A 519 -26.05 -0.79 26.49
CA ARG A 519 -26.02 -1.99 27.35
C ARG A 519 -27.18 -2.03 28.35
N GLU A 520 -27.42 -0.94 29.09
CA GLU A 520 -28.45 -0.86 30.14
C GLU A 520 -29.88 -0.58 29.63
N TRP A 521 -30.22 -1.01 28.41
CA TRP A 521 -31.49 -0.70 27.74
C TRP A 521 -32.76 -1.13 28.51
N ASN A 522 -32.66 -2.11 29.41
CA ASN A 522 -33.75 -2.62 30.26
C ASN A 522 -33.77 -1.95 31.66
N ASN A 523 -32.68 -1.29 32.05
CA ASN A 523 -32.48 -0.72 33.37
C ASN A 523 -32.67 0.81 33.37
N SER A 524 -31.94 1.52 32.51
CA SER A 524 -32.03 2.97 32.30
C SER A 524 -31.68 3.38 30.84
N PRO A 525 -32.52 3.01 29.85
CA PRO A 525 -32.26 3.20 28.41
C PRO A 525 -32.01 4.65 27.97
N TRP A 526 -32.38 5.64 28.80
CA TRP A 526 -32.27 7.06 28.46
C TRP A 526 -30.95 7.69 28.89
N ASP A 527 -30.24 7.11 29.87
CA ASP A 527 -29.05 7.74 30.47
C ASP A 527 -27.94 7.91 29.43
N GLU A 528 -27.61 6.82 28.73
CA GLU A 528 -26.57 6.78 27.69
C GLU A 528 -27.04 7.27 26.30
N VAL A 529 -28.26 7.82 26.20
CA VAL A 529 -28.90 8.32 24.97
C VAL A 529 -29.00 9.85 25.01
N GLU A 530 -28.60 10.50 23.91
CA GLU A 530 -28.66 11.95 23.70
C GLU A 530 -30.05 12.53 24.00
N GLU A 531 -30.09 13.68 24.69
CA GLU A 531 -31.36 14.29 25.12
C GLU A 531 -32.29 14.62 23.95
N SER A 532 -31.74 14.98 22.79
CA SER A 532 -32.46 15.19 21.52
C SER A 532 -33.25 13.97 21.01
N LEU A 533 -32.95 12.77 21.52
CA LEU A 533 -33.59 11.51 21.15
C LEU A 533 -34.57 10.99 22.21
N ARG A 534 -34.61 11.59 23.41
CA ARG A 534 -35.41 11.14 24.56
C ARG A 534 -36.92 11.47 24.41
N PRO A 535 -37.82 10.74 25.11
CA PRO A 535 -39.28 10.87 24.92
C PRO A 535 -39.88 12.25 25.19
N ASN A 536 -39.24 13.05 26.06
CA ASN A 536 -39.67 14.41 26.41
C ASN A 536 -39.58 15.39 25.23
N VAL A 537 -38.84 15.07 24.17
CA VAL A 537 -38.68 15.90 22.98
C VAL A 537 -39.13 15.19 21.69
N TRP A 538 -39.95 14.14 21.80
CA TRP A 538 -40.56 13.47 20.65
C TRP A 538 -41.59 14.39 19.97
N ASP A 539 -41.48 14.49 18.65
CA ASP A 539 -42.30 15.31 17.76
C ASP A 539 -43.23 14.42 16.92
N ASN A 540 -43.56 14.82 15.69
CA ASN A 540 -44.36 14.00 14.78
C ASN A 540 -43.55 12.89 14.08
N LYS A 541 -42.25 12.75 14.34
CA LYS A 541 -41.43 11.66 13.79
C LYS A 541 -41.70 10.35 14.51
N ILE A 542 -41.78 9.28 13.74
CA ILE A 542 -42.01 7.92 14.24
C ILE A 542 -40.78 7.42 15.04
N PRO A 543 -40.90 7.09 16.34
CA PRO A 543 -39.81 6.50 17.11
C PRO A 543 -39.52 5.07 16.67
N LEU A 544 -38.30 4.83 16.18
CA LEU A 544 -37.77 3.51 15.86
C LEU A 544 -36.66 3.17 16.86
N ILE A 545 -36.98 2.34 17.84
CA ILE A 545 -36.09 1.94 18.93
C ILE A 545 -35.34 0.68 18.52
N VAL A 546 -34.04 0.80 18.28
CA VAL A 546 -33.16 -0.30 17.89
C VAL A 546 -32.64 -1.00 19.14
N LEU A 547 -33.04 -2.26 19.32
CA LEU A 547 -32.63 -3.06 20.48
C LEU A 547 -31.22 -3.63 20.30
N PRO A 548 -30.43 -3.73 21.39
CA PRO A 548 -29.07 -4.25 21.34
C PRO A 548 -29.01 -5.78 21.41
N ALA A 549 -30.09 -6.45 21.84
CA ALA A 549 -30.21 -7.89 21.98
C ALA A 549 -31.67 -8.33 21.79
N TYR A 550 -31.91 -9.57 21.36
CA TYR A 550 -33.26 -10.13 21.24
C TYR A 550 -33.76 -10.58 22.63
N PRO A 551 -34.87 -10.06 23.18
CA PRO A 551 -35.33 -10.45 24.51
C PRO A 551 -35.94 -11.87 24.50
N ALA A 552 -35.63 -12.68 25.51
CA ALA A 552 -36.12 -14.06 25.61
C ALA A 552 -37.66 -14.13 25.67
N GLU A 553 -38.27 -13.37 26.58
CA GLU A 553 -39.72 -13.17 26.69
C GLU A 553 -40.11 -11.80 26.08
N LEU A 554 -40.04 -11.69 24.75
CA LEU A 554 -40.23 -10.42 24.02
C LEU A 554 -41.48 -9.64 24.46
N ASN A 555 -42.63 -10.30 24.58
CA ASN A 555 -43.88 -9.67 24.98
C ASN A 555 -43.83 -9.06 26.40
N ALA A 556 -43.42 -9.85 27.39
CA ALA A 556 -43.33 -9.41 28.77
C ALA A 556 -42.26 -8.33 28.97
N ALA A 557 -41.10 -8.51 28.32
CA ALA A 557 -39.99 -7.56 28.38
C ALA A 557 -40.36 -6.19 27.78
N LEU A 558 -40.92 -6.16 26.56
CA LEU A 558 -41.29 -4.90 25.90
C LEU A 558 -42.54 -4.27 26.54
N GLY A 559 -43.48 -5.06 27.04
CA GLY A 559 -44.62 -4.56 27.82
C GLY A 559 -44.17 -3.85 29.11
N ALA A 560 -43.26 -4.48 29.87
CA ALA A 560 -42.67 -3.89 31.07
C ALA A 560 -41.81 -2.65 30.72
N TRP A 561 -41.08 -2.68 29.60
CA TRP A 561 -40.28 -1.58 29.11
C TRP A 561 -41.14 -0.34 28.79
N LEU A 562 -42.23 -0.50 28.02
CA LEU A 562 -43.17 0.59 27.72
C LEU A 562 -43.85 1.14 28.99
N LYS A 563 -44.15 0.28 29.98
CA LYS A 563 -44.73 0.68 31.27
C LYS A 563 -43.74 1.47 32.13
N LYS A 564 -42.48 1.05 32.18
CA LYS A 564 -41.43 1.64 33.04
C LYS A 564 -40.83 2.93 32.47
N PHE A 565 -40.70 3.04 31.14
CA PHE A 565 -39.86 4.07 30.50
C PHE A 565 -40.60 5.12 29.67
N LEU A 566 -41.91 4.98 29.47
CA LEU A 566 -42.74 5.95 28.74
C LEU A 566 -43.95 6.39 29.56
N GLY A 567 -44.08 7.70 29.76
CA GLY A 567 -45.27 8.33 30.33
C GLY A 567 -46.42 8.43 29.32
N SER A 568 -46.11 8.53 28.02
CA SER A 568 -47.08 8.65 26.93
C SER A 568 -46.50 8.23 25.58
N ASN A 569 -47.32 8.30 24.52
CA ASN A 569 -47.02 7.95 23.12
C ASN A 569 -46.67 6.47 22.90
N ARG A 570 -47.20 5.55 23.73
CA ARG A 570 -46.79 4.12 23.72
C ARG A 570 -47.11 3.41 22.41
N ASN A 571 -48.21 3.75 21.75
CA ASN A 571 -48.63 3.17 20.46
C ASN A 571 -47.82 3.75 19.26
N THR A 572 -46.97 4.75 19.50
CA THR A 572 -46.12 5.33 18.44
C THR A 572 -44.84 4.53 18.19
N VAL A 573 -44.41 3.70 19.14
CA VAL A 573 -43.10 3.05 19.14
C VAL A 573 -43.04 1.82 18.24
N ARG A 574 -42.01 1.75 17.41
CA ARG A 574 -41.57 0.52 16.73
C ARG A 574 -40.26 0.05 17.34
N PHE A 575 -40.12 -1.24 17.62
CA PHE A 575 -38.86 -1.84 18.06
C PHE A 575 -38.19 -2.57 16.89
N LEU A 576 -36.96 -2.20 16.52
CA LEU A 576 -36.16 -2.98 15.57
C LEU A 576 -35.39 -4.06 16.34
N LEU A 577 -35.51 -5.31 15.89
CA LEU A 577 -34.98 -6.48 16.57
C LEU A 577 -33.69 -6.97 15.89
N PRO A 578 -32.61 -7.26 16.63
CA PRO A 578 -31.47 -7.98 16.07
C PRO A 578 -31.86 -9.45 15.79
N LYS A 579 -31.20 -10.07 14.82
CA LYS A 579 -31.42 -11.47 14.44
C LYS A 579 -31.28 -12.40 15.64
N LYS A 580 -32.25 -13.29 15.82
CA LYS A 580 -32.23 -14.33 16.85
C LYS A 580 -31.20 -15.41 16.49
N GLY A 581 -30.10 -15.48 17.24
CA GLY A 581 -29.08 -16.51 17.08
C GLY A 581 -29.52 -17.89 17.58
N SER A 582 -28.83 -18.95 17.16
CA SER A 582 -29.05 -20.32 17.64
C SER A 582 -28.66 -20.50 19.11
N ASP A 583 -27.53 -19.90 19.53
CA ASP A 583 -26.87 -20.19 20.80
C ASP A 583 -26.69 -18.94 21.68
N GLY A 584 -27.81 -18.28 22.02
CA GLY A 584 -27.91 -17.22 23.04
C GLY A 584 -27.28 -15.85 22.72
N ALA A 585 -26.16 -15.82 21.99
CA ALA A 585 -25.40 -14.62 21.69
C ALA A 585 -25.97 -13.85 20.48
N SER A 586 -27.03 -13.07 20.71
CA SER A 586 -27.53 -12.06 19.75
C SER A 586 -27.42 -10.62 20.28
N ALA A 587 -26.51 -10.39 21.24
CA ALA A 587 -26.19 -9.08 21.75
C ALA A 587 -25.12 -8.40 20.87
N ILE A 588 -25.49 -7.30 20.21
CA ILE A 588 -24.66 -6.54 19.26
C ILE A 588 -23.31 -6.13 19.87
N TYR A 589 -23.29 -5.74 21.15
CA TYR A 589 -22.08 -5.31 21.85
C TYR A 589 -21.25 -6.46 22.46
N GLN A 590 -21.59 -7.72 22.16
CA GLN A 590 -20.83 -8.93 22.53
C GLN A 590 -20.24 -9.65 21.31
N ASP A 591 -20.64 -9.27 20.09
CA ASP A 591 -20.07 -9.73 18.83
C ASP A 591 -18.62 -9.21 18.71
N LYS A 592 -17.64 -10.08 19.00
CA LYS A 592 -16.21 -9.75 18.99
C LYS A 592 -15.73 -9.22 17.64
N GLU A 593 -16.30 -9.70 16.55
CA GLU A 593 -15.95 -9.27 15.19
C GLU A 593 -16.51 -7.88 14.87
N LEU A 594 -17.72 -7.59 15.33
CA LEU A 594 -18.34 -6.28 15.16
C LEU A 594 -17.69 -5.22 16.05
N ILE A 595 -17.33 -5.57 17.30
CA ILE A 595 -16.56 -4.72 18.21
C ILE A 595 -15.16 -4.45 17.65
N LEU A 596 -14.42 -5.46 17.16
CA LEU A 596 -13.10 -5.25 16.57
C LEU A 596 -13.17 -4.34 15.31
N ALA A 597 -14.21 -4.49 14.48
CA ALA A 597 -14.44 -3.61 13.34
C ALA A 597 -14.80 -2.17 13.77
N ALA A 598 -15.61 -2.00 14.82
CA ALA A 598 -15.93 -0.70 15.39
C ALA A 598 -14.69 0.01 15.96
N ARG A 599 -13.83 -0.73 16.68
CA ARG A 599 -12.54 -0.22 17.20
C ARG A 599 -11.60 0.21 16.08
N ALA A 600 -11.41 -0.61 15.06
CA ALA A 600 -10.55 -0.28 13.92
C ALA A 600 -11.07 0.94 13.15
N ALA A 601 -12.39 1.01 12.90
CA ALA A 601 -13.02 2.17 12.27
C ALA A 601 -12.91 3.44 13.14
N SER A 602 -13.10 3.33 14.46
CA SER A 602 -12.99 4.45 15.40
C SER A 602 -11.58 5.03 15.47
N LEU A 603 -10.58 4.17 15.66
CA LEU A 603 -9.17 4.57 15.66
C LEU A 603 -8.77 5.18 14.31
N ALA A 604 -9.16 4.58 13.18
CA ALA A 604 -8.82 5.11 11.86
C ALA A 604 -9.48 6.48 11.60
N LYS A 605 -10.75 6.66 11.97
CA LYS A 605 -11.49 7.94 11.88
C LYS A 605 -10.91 9.00 12.82
N GLY A 606 -10.33 8.60 13.95
CA GLY A 606 -9.57 9.45 14.85
C GLY A 606 -8.24 9.90 14.23
N TRP A 607 -7.35 8.95 13.95
CA TRP A 607 -5.98 9.20 13.50
C TRP A 607 -5.89 9.82 12.10
N ALA A 608 -6.90 9.61 11.23
CA ALA A 608 -6.96 10.21 9.89
C ALA A 608 -7.06 11.76 9.88
N LYS A 609 -7.28 12.38 11.04
CA LYS A 609 -7.19 13.85 11.22
C LYS A 609 -5.74 14.33 11.11
N ASP A 610 -4.83 13.64 11.78
CA ASP A 610 -3.44 14.06 12.02
C ASP A 610 -2.45 13.31 11.13
N GLU A 611 -2.67 12.01 10.92
CA GLU A 611 -1.83 11.12 10.10
C GLU A 611 -2.57 10.72 8.79
N PRO A 612 -2.22 11.30 7.62
CA PRO A 612 -2.96 11.08 6.37
C PRO A 612 -3.08 9.63 5.90
N ALA A 613 -2.15 8.75 6.29
CA ALA A 613 -2.15 7.33 5.94
C ALA A 613 -3.45 6.60 6.35
N TYR A 614 -4.08 7.02 7.45
CA TYR A 614 -5.31 6.39 7.94
C TYR A 614 -6.58 6.86 7.21
N LYS A 615 -6.51 7.84 6.29
CA LYS A 615 -7.69 8.31 5.55
C LYS A 615 -8.32 7.21 4.68
N ALA A 616 -7.49 6.42 3.98
CA ALA A 616 -7.95 5.28 3.20
C ALA A 616 -8.50 4.16 4.09
N LEU A 617 -7.78 3.82 5.17
CA LEU A 617 -8.19 2.81 6.14
C LEU A 617 -9.50 3.18 6.85
N SER A 618 -9.71 4.45 7.17
CA SER A 618 -10.96 4.96 7.76
C SER A 618 -12.16 4.65 6.86
N THR A 619 -12.06 4.97 5.56
CA THR A 619 -13.09 4.64 4.57
C THR A 619 -13.31 3.13 4.43
N GLU A 620 -12.24 2.33 4.41
CA GLU A 620 -12.30 0.87 4.32
C GLU A 620 -13.03 0.25 5.53
N PHE A 621 -12.58 0.56 6.76
CA PHE A 621 -13.14 -0.01 7.99
C PHE A 621 -14.55 0.51 8.26
N LEU A 622 -14.88 1.77 7.94
CA LEU A 622 -16.26 2.27 8.01
C LEU A 622 -17.18 1.57 7.01
N GLY A 623 -16.71 1.31 5.78
CA GLY A 623 -17.45 0.56 4.78
C GLY A 623 -17.72 -0.89 5.22
N ALA A 624 -16.69 -1.58 5.68
CA ALA A 624 -16.79 -2.94 6.21
C ALA A 624 -17.72 -3.03 7.44
N LEU A 625 -17.63 -2.05 8.35
CA LEU A 625 -18.51 -1.96 9.52
C LEU A 625 -19.97 -1.77 9.12
N LYS A 626 -20.27 -0.86 8.18
CA LYS A 626 -21.64 -0.63 7.70
C LYS A 626 -22.23 -1.86 7.01
N MET A 627 -21.44 -2.58 6.22
CA MET A 627 -21.86 -3.87 5.64
C MET A 627 -22.18 -4.91 6.71
N ARG A 628 -21.35 -5.03 7.77
CA ARG A 628 -21.62 -5.94 8.90
C ARG A 628 -22.90 -5.56 9.67
N ILE A 629 -23.12 -4.27 9.93
CA ILE A 629 -24.33 -3.73 10.59
C ILE A 629 -25.59 -4.01 9.77
N ALA A 630 -25.55 -3.80 8.46
CA ALA A 630 -26.71 -3.92 7.56
C ALA A 630 -27.35 -5.32 7.53
N GLU A 631 -26.68 -6.33 8.10
CA GLU A 631 -27.19 -7.71 8.20
C GLU A 631 -27.61 -8.13 9.61
N ARG A 632 -27.48 -7.28 10.63
CA ARG A 632 -27.79 -7.62 12.02
C ARG A 632 -29.28 -7.56 12.37
N PHE A 633 -30.10 -6.88 11.58
CA PHE A 633 -31.54 -6.69 11.82
C PHE A 633 -32.37 -7.26 10.65
N ASP A 634 -33.47 -7.96 10.95
CA ASP A 634 -34.38 -8.56 9.94
C ASP A 634 -35.88 -8.42 10.27
N ARG A 635 -36.23 -8.07 11.51
CA ARG A 635 -37.59 -8.02 12.05
C ARG A 635 -37.83 -6.79 12.90
N PHE A 636 -39.10 -6.39 12.99
CA PHE A 636 -39.57 -5.38 13.95
C PHE A 636 -40.68 -5.95 14.83
N ALA A 637 -40.88 -5.31 15.99
CA ALA A 637 -42.03 -5.54 16.86
C ALA A 637 -42.83 -4.22 17.03
N ILE A 638 -44.16 -4.35 17.02
CA ILE A 638 -45.10 -3.26 17.33
C ILE A 638 -46.17 -3.79 18.31
N LEU A 639 -46.67 -2.91 19.18
CA LEU A 639 -47.67 -3.26 20.19
C LEU A 639 -49.00 -3.62 19.53
N SER A 640 -49.51 -4.84 19.79
CA SER A 640 -50.84 -5.30 19.35
C SER A 640 -51.84 -5.20 20.50
N VAL A 641 -51.54 -5.75 21.68
CA VAL A 641 -52.44 -5.69 22.85
C VAL A 641 -51.71 -5.09 24.03
N TRP A 642 -52.34 -4.14 24.71
CA TRP A 642 -51.80 -3.51 25.91
C TRP A 642 -52.50 -3.98 27.18
N ASN A 643 -51.70 -4.36 28.18
CA ASN A 643 -52.18 -4.58 29.53
C ASN A 643 -51.35 -3.77 30.52
N HIS A 644 -51.94 -2.71 31.08
CA HIS A 644 -51.25 -1.84 32.02
C HIS A 644 -51.00 -2.52 33.38
N GLU A 645 -51.88 -3.43 33.82
CA GLU A 645 -51.75 -4.08 35.13
C GLU A 645 -50.59 -5.09 35.09
N ASP A 646 -50.67 -6.02 34.14
CA ASP A 646 -49.78 -7.17 33.98
C ASP A 646 -49.09 -7.16 32.62
N SER A 647 -47.82 -6.77 32.61
CA SER A 647 -47.00 -6.69 31.39
C SER A 647 -46.79 -8.02 30.68
N SER A 648 -46.99 -9.18 31.34
CA SER A 648 -46.91 -10.49 30.68
C SER A 648 -48.09 -10.73 29.72
N LYS A 649 -49.19 -9.98 29.89
CA LYS A 649 -50.38 -10.01 29.02
C LYS A 649 -50.34 -8.97 27.88
N CYS A 650 -49.25 -8.21 27.74
CA CYS A 650 -49.03 -7.42 26.52
C CYS A 650 -48.69 -8.35 25.36
N VAL A 651 -49.13 -8.00 24.14
CA VAL A 651 -48.84 -8.78 22.92
C VAL A 651 -48.21 -7.86 21.88
N PHE A 652 -47.14 -8.30 21.23
CA PHE A 652 -46.48 -7.60 20.14
C PHE A 652 -46.52 -8.43 18.86
N SER A 653 -46.86 -7.79 17.74
CA SER A 653 -46.79 -8.39 16.40
C SER A 653 -45.35 -8.27 15.88
N VAL A 654 -44.77 -9.39 15.43
CA VAL A 654 -43.32 -9.49 15.10
C VAL A 654 -43.10 -9.86 13.63
N GLU A 655 -43.05 -8.83 12.78
CA GLU A 655 -43.04 -8.95 11.32
C GLU A 655 -41.62 -8.78 10.72
N PRO A 656 -41.31 -9.45 9.59
CA PRO A 656 -40.09 -9.21 8.83
C PRO A 656 -40.21 -7.97 7.95
N HIS A 657 -39.19 -7.08 7.94
CA HIS A 657 -39.19 -5.88 7.09
C HIS A 657 -38.61 -6.11 5.68
N GLY A 658 -37.86 -7.19 5.45
CA GLY A 658 -37.37 -7.61 4.12
C GLY A 658 -36.26 -6.75 3.48
N THR A 659 -36.00 -5.54 4.00
CA THR A 659 -34.96 -4.62 3.54
C THR A 659 -33.70 -4.62 4.42
N LYS A 660 -32.67 -3.85 4.04
CA LYS A 660 -31.44 -3.60 4.82
C LYS A 660 -31.14 -2.10 4.88
N GLY A 661 -30.43 -1.66 5.92
CA GLY A 661 -29.91 -0.29 6.06
C GLY A 661 -30.97 0.80 6.20
N ASP A 662 -30.76 1.92 5.51
CA ASP A 662 -31.62 3.11 5.47
C ASP A 662 -33.05 2.88 4.95
N LYS A 663 -33.27 1.75 4.25
CA LYS A 663 -34.58 1.31 3.77
C LYS A 663 -35.43 0.57 4.82
N ILE A 664 -34.88 0.33 6.02
CA ILE A 664 -35.59 -0.36 7.10
C ILE A 664 -36.79 0.45 7.63
N PRO A 665 -36.67 1.75 8.00
CA PRO A 665 -37.79 2.48 8.59
C PRO A 665 -39.01 2.59 7.67
N ALA A 666 -38.78 2.83 6.37
CA ALA A 666 -39.84 2.91 5.37
C ALA A 666 -40.53 1.56 5.13
N ALA A 667 -39.77 0.46 5.07
CA ALA A 667 -40.35 -0.87 4.90
C ALA A 667 -41.16 -1.34 6.12
N ILE A 668 -40.75 -0.94 7.33
CA ILE A 668 -41.55 -1.15 8.56
C ILE A 668 -42.90 -0.43 8.46
N GLN A 669 -42.90 0.84 8.06
CA GLN A 669 -44.12 1.62 7.89
C GLN A 669 -45.06 1.01 6.84
N GLU A 670 -44.52 0.61 5.69
CA GLU A 670 -45.28 -0.08 4.64
C GLU A 670 -45.88 -1.40 5.14
N LYS A 671 -45.12 -2.21 5.89
CA LYS A 671 -45.57 -3.49 6.46
C LYS A 671 -46.65 -3.31 7.52
N ILE A 672 -46.54 -2.30 8.40
CA ILE A 672 -47.61 -1.99 9.36
C ILE A 672 -48.89 -1.64 8.59
N LYS A 673 -48.80 -0.78 7.58
CA LYS A 673 -49.96 -0.36 6.77
C LYS A 673 -50.61 -1.49 5.96
N GLN A 674 -49.82 -2.43 5.43
CA GLN A 674 -50.32 -3.55 4.62
C GLN A 674 -50.82 -4.74 5.43
N ASN A 675 -50.21 -5.01 6.59
CA ASN A 675 -50.43 -6.27 7.33
C ASN A 675 -51.13 -6.09 8.69
N LEU A 676 -51.05 -4.90 9.31
CA LEU A 676 -51.40 -4.70 10.74
C LEU A 676 -52.38 -3.55 11.00
N PHE A 677 -52.62 -2.67 10.02
CA PHE A 677 -53.64 -1.64 10.11
C PHE A 677 -54.96 -2.18 9.56
N VAL A 678 -56.00 -2.20 10.40
CA VAL A 678 -57.35 -2.63 10.05
C VAL A 678 -58.19 -1.37 9.90
N ASP A 679 -58.72 -1.14 8.69
CA ASP A 679 -59.48 0.08 8.38
C ASP A 679 -60.81 0.10 9.17
N GLU A 680 -61.48 -1.05 9.34
CA GLU A 680 -62.76 -1.15 10.07
C GLU A 680 -62.64 -0.72 11.55
N ASP A 681 -61.60 -1.17 12.25
CA ASP A 681 -61.29 -0.79 13.64
C ASP A 681 -60.99 0.71 13.79
N PHE A 682 -60.40 1.32 12.75
CA PHE A 682 -60.15 2.76 12.69
C PHE A 682 -61.44 3.54 12.42
N ASP A 683 -62.23 3.13 11.42
CA ASP A 683 -63.54 3.70 11.08
C ASP A 683 -64.47 3.72 12.31
N GLU A 684 -64.59 2.62 13.05
CA GLU A 684 -65.38 2.54 14.29
C GLU A 684 -64.92 3.56 15.35
N LEU A 685 -63.61 3.71 15.56
CA LEU A 685 -63.07 4.70 16.50
C LEU A 685 -63.41 6.14 16.04
N VAL A 686 -63.23 6.44 14.76
CA VAL A 686 -63.49 7.78 14.21
C VAL A 686 -64.97 8.13 14.27
N VAL A 687 -65.86 7.20 13.92
CA VAL A 687 -67.31 7.35 14.08
C VAL A 687 -67.66 7.53 15.56
N GLY A 688 -67.08 6.74 16.46
CA GLY A 688 -67.25 6.84 17.92
C GLY A 688 -66.81 8.19 18.53
N PHE A 689 -65.86 8.90 17.90
CA PHE A 689 -65.50 10.28 18.23
C PHE A 689 -66.47 11.31 17.63
N ALA A 690 -66.98 11.04 16.42
CA ALA A 690 -67.96 11.88 15.74
C ALA A 690 -69.34 11.85 16.42
N GLU A 691 -69.76 10.72 17.02
CA GLU A 691 -70.98 10.67 17.86
C GLU A 691 -70.92 11.65 19.04
N LYS A 692 -69.72 11.80 19.61
CA LYS A 692 -69.44 12.60 20.81
C LYS A 692 -69.06 14.04 20.50
N ASN A 693 -69.11 14.45 19.23
CA ASN A 693 -68.68 15.76 18.73
C ASN A 693 -67.26 16.16 19.15
N MET A 694 -66.33 15.20 19.20
CA MET A 694 -64.97 15.40 19.69
C MET A 694 -64.05 16.04 18.62
N SER A 695 -62.95 16.66 19.07
CA SER A 695 -61.98 17.31 18.18
C SER A 695 -60.93 16.34 17.63
N MET A 696 -60.43 16.66 16.44
CA MET A 696 -59.36 15.94 15.75
C MET A 696 -58.09 15.82 16.62
N ALA A 697 -57.76 16.87 17.39
CA ALA A 697 -56.64 16.82 18.34
C ALA A 697 -56.82 15.72 19.42
N LYS A 698 -58.05 15.48 19.90
CA LYS A 698 -58.32 14.41 20.87
C LYS A 698 -58.22 13.03 20.22
N LEU A 699 -58.75 12.85 19.01
CA LEU A 699 -58.63 11.60 18.25
C LEU A 699 -57.16 11.24 17.98
N LEU A 700 -56.36 12.22 17.53
CA LEU A 700 -54.93 12.05 17.25
C LEU A 700 -54.09 11.88 18.53
N ALA A 701 -54.60 12.25 19.71
CA ALA A 701 -53.98 11.95 21.00
C ALA A 701 -54.34 10.53 21.46
N GLU A 702 -55.60 10.12 21.35
CA GLU A 702 -56.08 8.77 21.66
C GLU A 702 -55.30 7.72 20.83
N LEU A 703 -55.17 7.94 19.52
CA LEU A 703 -54.42 7.05 18.61
C LEU A 703 -52.91 6.94 18.92
N ARG A 704 -52.33 7.82 19.73
CA ARG A 704 -50.92 7.73 20.18
C ARG A 704 -50.74 6.88 21.43
N GLU A 705 -51.82 6.58 22.15
CA GLU A 705 -51.87 5.58 23.21
C GLU A 705 -52.51 4.26 22.71
N PRO A 706 -52.26 3.13 23.38
CA PRO A 706 -52.96 1.88 23.09
C PRO A 706 -54.40 1.91 23.61
N ARG A 707 -55.31 1.16 22.96
CA ARG A 707 -56.71 1.05 23.42
C ARG A 707 -56.76 0.38 24.81
N GLY A 708 -57.67 0.88 25.66
CA GLY A 708 -57.87 0.36 27.01
C GLY A 708 -58.55 -1.02 27.03
N GLY A 709 -58.54 -1.66 28.20
CA GLY A 709 -59.30 -2.90 28.45
C GLY A 709 -58.75 -4.18 27.83
N GLY A 710 -57.56 -4.15 27.21
CA GLY A 710 -56.99 -5.32 26.52
C GLY A 710 -57.53 -5.54 25.10
N LEU A 711 -58.12 -4.51 24.50
CA LEU A 711 -58.42 -4.48 23.07
C LEU A 711 -57.12 -4.39 22.24
N ASP A 712 -57.17 -4.82 20.98
CA ASP A 712 -56.08 -4.61 20.03
C ASP A 712 -55.82 -3.11 19.79
N CYS A 713 -54.60 -2.76 19.36
CA CYS A 713 -54.14 -1.39 19.16
C CYS A 713 -54.16 -1.06 17.68
N ILE A 714 -54.85 0.02 17.30
CA ILE A 714 -54.85 0.54 15.93
C ILE A 714 -53.48 1.21 15.70
N PRO A 715 -52.60 0.73 14.80
CA PRO A 715 -51.22 1.20 14.75
C PRO A 715 -51.10 2.69 14.37
N TRP A 716 -50.32 3.47 15.13
CA TRP A 716 -50.09 4.89 14.83
C TRP A 716 -49.23 5.07 13.57
N LEU A 717 -49.85 5.19 12.40
CA LEU A 717 -49.17 5.46 11.12
C LEU A 717 -48.56 6.87 11.02
N GLY A 718 -48.73 7.75 12.00
CA GLY A 718 -48.23 9.14 11.96
C GLY A 718 -49.31 10.14 11.58
N GLU A 719 -49.10 11.43 11.90
CA GLU A 719 -50.16 12.44 11.83
C GLU A 719 -50.71 12.65 10.41
N ALA A 720 -49.87 12.60 9.38
CA ALA A 720 -50.29 12.77 7.99
C ALA A 720 -51.19 11.61 7.53
N GLU A 721 -50.79 10.36 7.80
CA GLU A 721 -51.55 9.17 7.40
C GLU A 721 -52.84 9.01 8.21
N ALA A 722 -52.82 9.33 9.51
CA ALA A 722 -54.01 9.35 10.34
C ALA A 722 -55.03 10.39 9.84
N LYS A 723 -54.59 11.61 9.49
CA LYS A 723 -55.45 12.63 8.86
C LYS A 723 -56.03 12.17 7.52
N ASP A 724 -55.19 11.59 6.66
CA ASP A 724 -55.63 11.06 5.37
C ASP A 724 -56.68 9.95 5.51
N SER A 725 -56.58 9.14 6.57
CA SER A 725 -57.55 8.09 6.89
C SER A 725 -58.86 8.68 7.43
N VAL A 726 -58.84 9.67 8.34
CA VAL A 726 -60.08 10.37 8.76
C VAL A 726 -60.77 11.08 7.58
N LEU A 727 -60.00 11.59 6.61
CA LEU A 727 -60.57 12.12 5.36
C LEU A 727 -61.20 11.02 4.48
N ALA A 728 -60.72 9.78 4.54
CA ALA A 728 -61.34 8.63 3.89
C ALA A 728 -62.68 8.25 4.56
N VAL A 729 -62.74 8.19 5.90
CA VAL A 729 -63.99 8.00 6.67
C VAL A 729 -65.05 9.06 6.29
N CYS A 730 -64.61 10.32 6.17
CA CYS A 730 -65.45 11.42 5.73
C CYS A 730 -65.89 11.28 4.26
N ALA A 731 -65.00 10.84 3.37
CA ALA A 731 -65.30 10.60 1.96
C ALA A 731 -66.15 9.35 1.69
N ALA A 732 -66.20 8.39 2.64
CA ALA A 732 -67.15 7.29 2.68
C ALA A 732 -68.55 7.75 3.18
N GLY A 733 -68.69 9.00 3.65
CA GLY A 733 -69.95 9.57 4.10
C GLY A 733 -70.34 9.21 5.53
N GLN A 734 -69.46 8.57 6.31
CA GLN A 734 -69.75 8.15 7.68
C GLN A 734 -69.73 9.30 8.70
N ILE A 735 -68.97 10.37 8.42
CA ILE A 735 -68.79 11.54 9.29
C ILE A 735 -68.82 12.86 8.50
N THR A 736 -69.01 13.97 9.21
CA THR A 736 -68.71 15.34 8.77
C THR A 736 -67.53 15.89 9.58
N ILE A 737 -66.61 16.63 8.94
CA ILE A 737 -65.47 17.29 9.60
C ILE A 737 -65.66 18.81 9.52
N HIS A 738 -65.79 19.49 10.65
CA HIS A 738 -65.88 20.96 10.71
C HIS A 738 -64.48 21.56 10.89
N ALA A 739 -63.74 21.73 9.79
CA ALA A 739 -62.39 22.27 9.82
C ALA A 739 -62.37 23.72 10.34
N ARG A 740 -61.67 23.94 11.46
CA ARG A 740 -61.50 25.24 12.14
C ARG A 740 -62.82 25.95 12.49
N GLY A 741 -63.92 25.20 12.66
CA GLY A 741 -65.27 25.75 12.83
C GLY A 741 -65.82 26.56 11.63
N LEU A 742 -65.07 26.66 10.53
CA LEU A 742 -65.36 27.56 9.40
C LEU A 742 -65.73 26.84 8.10
N LYS A 743 -65.27 25.59 7.91
CA LYS A 743 -65.48 24.84 6.66
C LYS A 743 -65.85 23.39 6.95
N SER A 744 -67.11 23.03 6.74
CA SER A 744 -67.59 21.65 6.81
C SER A 744 -67.14 20.86 5.58
N LEU A 745 -66.45 19.74 5.81
CA LEU A 745 -66.17 18.71 4.81
C LEU A 745 -67.15 17.56 5.04
N GLN A 746 -67.85 17.17 3.98
CA GLN A 746 -68.77 16.03 3.89
C GLN A 746 -68.90 15.61 2.42
N VAL A 747 -69.43 14.42 2.15
CA VAL A 747 -69.75 13.96 0.77
C VAL A 747 -70.87 14.83 0.17
N VAL A 748 -70.76 15.18 -1.11
CA VAL A 748 -71.87 15.80 -1.85
C VAL A 748 -72.80 14.69 -2.39
N PRO A 749 -74.14 14.80 -2.30
CA PRO A 749 -75.04 13.78 -2.81
C PRO A 749 -74.76 13.42 -4.28
N GLY A 750 -74.44 12.15 -4.56
CA GLY A 750 -74.07 11.65 -5.89
C GLY A 750 -72.58 11.74 -6.25
N GLU A 751 -71.73 12.26 -5.37
CA GLU A 751 -70.27 12.27 -5.52
C GLU A 751 -69.67 10.91 -5.11
N PRO A 752 -68.83 10.26 -5.96
CA PRO A 752 -68.14 9.04 -5.57
C PRO A 752 -67.01 9.34 -4.58
N SER A 753 -66.70 8.36 -3.73
CA SER A 753 -65.78 8.54 -2.59
C SER A 753 -64.34 8.90 -2.98
N ASP A 754 -63.85 8.49 -4.15
CA ASP A 754 -62.51 8.87 -4.63
C ASP A 754 -62.43 10.36 -5.03
N VAL A 755 -63.49 10.89 -5.66
CA VAL A 755 -63.62 12.32 -5.99
C VAL A 755 -63.82 13.14 -4.72
N ALA A 756 -64.68 12.67 -3.80
CA ALA A 756 -64.87 13.29 -2.50
C ALA A 756 -63.55 13.38 -1.72
N LEU A 757 -62.77 12.29 -1.65
CA LEU A 757 -61.48 12.26 -0.96
C LEU A 757 -60.46 13.22 -1.59
N ARG A 758 -60.35 13.26 -2.93
CA ARG A 758 -59.46 14.21 -3.63
C ARG A 758 -59.83 15.66 -3.35
N ARG A 759 -61.14 15.98 -3.35
CA ARG A 759 -61.65 17.29 -2.98
C ARG A 759 -61.31 17.62 -1.52
N MET A 760 -61.63 16.72 -0.60
CA MET A 760 -61.38 16.88 0.84
C MET A 760 -59.90 17.08 1.17
N LYS A 761 -58.97 16.30 0.59
CA LYS A 761 -57.52 16.48 0.78
C LYS A 761 -57.02 17.84 0.30
N ARG A 762 -57.50 18.34 -0.84
CA ARG A 762 -57.22 19.71 -1.31
C ARG A 762 -57.80 20.77 -0.37
N ASP A 763 -58.96 20.48 0.21
CA ASP A 763 -59.74 21.42 1.01
C ASP A 763 -59.40 21.44 2.52
N PHE A 764 -58.58 20.49 3.00
CA PHE A 764 -58.18 20.30 4.40
C PHE A 764 -56.71 20.69 4.64
N ASN A 765 -56.48 21.87 5.21
CA ASN A 765 -55.14 22.42 5.49
C ASN A 765 -54.88 22.68 6.99
N VAL A 766 -55.35 21.77 7.86
CA VAL A 766 -55.36 21.95 9.32
C VAL A 766 -54.08 21.42 9.98
N THR A 767 -53.36 22.27 10.73
CA THR A 767 -52.12 21.91 11.44
C THR A 767 -52.02 22.53 12.84
N GLY A 768 -51.26 21.86 13.73
CA GLY A 768 -51.02 22.33 15.09
C GLY A 768 -52.32 22.57 15.87
N LYS A 769 -52.41 23.70 16.59
CA LYS A 769 -53.57 24.08 17.43
C LYS A 769 -54.91 24.08 16.67
N GLN A 770 -54.91 24.27 15.36
CA GLN A 770 -56.14 24.25 14.55
C GLN A 770 -56.86 22.88 14.56
N LEU A 771 -56.18 21.82 15.02
CA LEU A 771 -56.77 20.50 15.24
C LEU A 771 -57.66 20.45 16.50
N GLU A 772 -57.49 21.38 17.44
CA GLU A 772 -58.37 21.58 18.59
C GLU A 772 -59.70 22.18 18.13
N ASP A 773 -59.63 23.19 17.24
CA ASP A 773 -60.78 23.88 16.61
C ASP A 773 -61.47 23.07 15.49
N THR A 774 -61.06 21.82 15.26
CA THR A 774 -61.59 20.97 14.19
C THR A 774 -62.36 19.79 14.79
N THR A 775 -63.69 19.84 14.72
CA THR A 775 -64.56 18.80 15.30
C THR A 775 -65.06 17.79 14.26
N LEU A 776 -65.29 16.58 14.73
CA LEU A 776 -65.90 15.47 13.98
C LEU A 776 -67.37 15.37 14.43
N SER A 777 -68.32 15.19 13.51
CA SER A 777 -69.75 15.08 13.83
C SER A 777 -70.44 14.04 12.93
N LYS A 778 -71.64 13.58 13.32
CA LYS A 778 -72.45 12.70 12.45
C LYS A 778 -72.98 13.48 11.23
N PRO A 779 -73.09 12.84 10.04
CA PRO A 779 -73.64 13.49 8.85
C PRO A 779 -75.01 14.13 9.11
N GLY A 780 -75.17 15.38 8.67
CA GLY A 780 -76.40 16.16 8.89
C GLY A 780 -76.52 16.86 10.25
N SER A 781 -75.58 16.64 11.19
CA SER A 781 -75.54 17.38 12.45
C SER A 781 -75.04 18.80 12.23
N ALA A 782 -75.83 19.81 12.58
CA ALA A 782 -75.31 21.17 12.76
C ALA A 782 -74.71 21.31 14.17
N PRO A 783 -73.53 21.94 14.34
CA PRO A 783 -72.92 22.10 15.66
C PRO A 783 -73.78 23.02 16.53
N SER A 784 -74.16 22.54 17.72
CA SER A 784 -74.99 23.28 18.67
C SER A 784 -74.22 24.45 19.30
N SER A 785 -74.57 25.68 18.95
CA SER A 785 -74.00 26.88 19.56
C SER A 785 -74.51 27.06 21.00
N SER A 786 -73.59 27.06 21.97
CA SER A 786 -73.90 27.41 23.37
C SER A 786 -74.20 28.91 23.45
N GLY A 787 -75.49 29.25 23.57
CA GLY A 787 -75.98 30.57 23.20
C GLY A 787 -75.73 31.73 24.18
N GLN A 788 -75.98 32.94 23.67
CA GLN A 788 -76.52 34.06 24.43
C GLN A 788 -77.77 34.59 23.71
N THR A 789 -78.72 35.14 24.47
CA THR A 789 -80.06 35.54 24.01
C THR A 789 -80.11 36.99 23.49
N PRO A 790 -81.10 37.34 22.64
CA PRO A 790 -81.07 38.58 21.86
C PRO A 790 -81.63 39.81 22.59
N SER A 791 -81.22 40.99 22.14
CA SER A 791 -81.88 42.27 22.39
C SER A 791 -82.48 42.83 21.08
N VAL A 792 -83.64 43.51 21.20
CA VAL A 792 -84.49 43.97 20.10
C VAL A 792 -84.20 45.45 19.77
N PRO A 793 -84.25 45.89 18.49
CA PRO A 793 -83.73 47.20 18.08
C PRO A 793 -84.75 48.36 18.08
N PRO A 794 -84.24 49.60 18.10
CA PRO A 794 -84.69 50.69 17.23
C PRO A 794 -83.55 51.11 16.26
N ALA A 795 -83.74 51.29 14.95
CA ALA A 795 -84.68 52.16 14.22
C ALA A 795 -84.29 53.66 14.25
N GLY A 796 -83.88 54.20 13.08
CA GLY A 796 -83.88 55.64 12.81
C GLY A 796 -82.60 56.26 12.23
N GLY A 797 -82.63 56.61 10.93
CA GLY A 797 -82.39 58.00 10.54
C GLY A 797 -81.04 58.43 9.92
N ILE A 798 -81.11 58.80 8.63
CA ILE A 798 -80.54 60.01 7.96
C ILE A 798 -79.17 60.55 8.46
N GLY A 799 -78.18 60.61 7.56
CA GLY A 799 -76.82 61.13 7.86
C GLY A 799 -76.61 62.64 7.68
N GLY A 800 -75.39 63.11 7.99
CA GLY A 800 -74.94 64.50 7.77
C GLY A 800 -73.48 64.76 8.15
N LEU A 801 -72.73 65.39 7.24
CA LEU A 801 -71.45 66.11 7.43
C LEU A 801 -71.74 67.58 7.86
N PRO A 802 -70.79 68.56 8.05
CA PRO A 802 -69.34 68.57 7.76
C PRO A 802 -68.36 69.33 8.72
N GLY A 803 -67.03 69.15 8.51
CA GLY A 803 -66.01 70.22 8.58
C GLY A 803 -65.25 70.51 9.90
N ILE A 804 -64.09 71.22 9.93
CA ILE A 804 -63.17 71.78 8.89
C ILE A 804 -61.76 72.06 9.53
N ALA A 805 -60.65 71.65 8.85
CA ALA A 805 -59.25 72.21 8.80
C ALA A 805 -58.47 72.62 10.11
N PRO A 806 -57.19 73.08 10.09
CA PRO A 806 -56.19 73.22 9.00
C PRO A 806 -54.77 72.61 9.30
N VAL A 807 -53.78 72.88 8.41
CA VAL A 807 -52.38 72.38 8.39
C VAL A 807 -51.42 73.51 7.93
N PRO A 808 -50.23 73.74 8.54
CA PRO A 808 -48.91 73.50 7.87
C PRO A 808 -47.75 73.14 8.86
N GLY A 809 -46.51 72.79 8.45
CA GLY A 809 -45.87 72.69 7.13
C GLY A 809 -44.43 72.10 7.18
N ILE A 810 -43.72 72.08 6.04
CA ILE A 810 -42.37 71.44 5.82
C ILE A 810 -41.38 72.47 5.21
N PRO A 811 -40.03 72.28 5.28
CA PRO A 811 -39.25 71.52 4.27
C PRO A 811 -38.13 70.65 4.91
N GLY A 812 -37.36 69.74 4.29
CA GLY A 812 -37.09 69.28 2.89
C GLY A 812 -35.73 68.52 2.89
N ASP A 813 -35.21 67.80 1.88
CA ASP A 813 -35.71 67.28 0.60
C ASP A 813 -34.67 66.23 0.05
N ALA A 814 -35.10 65.05 -0.45
CA ALA A 814 -35.01 64.58 -1.86
C ALA A 814 -33.66 63.92 -2.33
N PRO A 815 -33.61 63.11 -3.43
CA PRO A 815 -34.59 62.18 -4.08
C PRO A 815 -33.93 60.79 -4.45
N PRO A 816 -34.44 59.90 -5.37
CA PRO A 816 -35.80 59.63 -5.89
C PRO A 816 -36.28 58.13 -5.85
N GLN A 817 -37.59 57.97 -5.68
CA GLN A 817 -38.59 57.08 -6.36
C GLN A 817 -38.36 55.58 -6.77
N ASN A 818 -39.27 54.78 -6.19
CA ASN A 818 -40.07 53.62 -6.67
C ASN A 818 -40.41 53.56 -8.20
N PRO A 819 -40.74 52.37 -8.78
CA PRO A 819 -42.17 51.96 -8.86
C PRO A 819 -42.47 50.43 -8.76
N PHE A 820 -43.73 50.10 -8.38
CA PHE A 820 -44.34 48.76 -8.40
C PHE A 820 -45.78 48.82 -8.94
N GLY A 821 -46.29 47.71 -9.49
CA GLY A 821 -47.68 47.53 -10.01
C GLY A 821 -47.78 47.57 -11.55
N ASP A 822 -48.66 46.83 -12.23
CA ASP A 822 -49.65 45.83 -11.77
C ASP A 822 -50.03 44.85 -12.93
N PRO A 823 -50.77 43.74 -12.69
CA PRO A 823 -50.97 42.66 -13.67
C PRO A 823 -52.23 42.81 -14.57
N PRO A 824 -52.36 41.95 -15.60
CA PRO A 824 -53.63 41.22 -15.77
C PRO A 824 -53.46 39.73 -16.16
N SER A 825 -54.59 39.05 -16.41
CA SER A 825 -54.72 37.58 -16.49
C SER A 825 -55.13 37.05 -17.87
N ALA A 826 -54.76 35.79 -18.15
CA ALA A 826 -55.29 34.84 -19.15
C ALA A 826 -55.19 35.18 -20.66
N GLY A 827 -54.74 34.23 -21.50
CA GLY A 827 -54.82 34.44 -22.96
C GLY A 827 -54.18 33.46 -23.97
N GLY A 828 -53.60 32.32 -23.59
CA GLY A 828 -53.28 31.21 -24.52
C GLY A 828 -52.07 31.33 -25.47
N GLY A 829 -51.31 30.24 -25.58
CA GLY A 829 -50.46 29.94 -26.76
C GLY A 829 -48.94 29.95 -26.56
N ALA A 830 -48.32 28.79 -26.87
CA ALA A 830 -46.92 28.56 -27.25
C ALA A 830 -45.77 28.84 -26.24
N GLY A 831 -44.70 28.03 -26.33
CA GLY A 831 -43.33 28.51 -26.09
C GLY A 831 -42.65 28.19 -24.75
N THR A 832 -42.40 26.92 -24.43
CA THR A 832 -41.27 26.60 -23.53
C THR A 832 -39.95 26.87 -24.27
N HIS A 833 -39.34 28.03 -24.05
CA HIS A 833 -38.05 28.38 -24.64
C HIS A 833 -36.94 27.45 -24.11
N ALA A 834 -36.43 26.58 -24.98
CA ALA A 834 -35.18 25.87 -24.73
C ALA A 834 -34.01 26.86 -24.68
N PRO A 835 -32.93 26.58 -23.90
CA PRO A 835 -31.77 27.46 -23.82
C PRO A 835 -31.08 27.55 -25.19
N ILE A 836 -30.95 28.78 -25.72
CA ILE A 836 -30.31 29.06 -27.00
C ILE A 836 -28.80 28.86 -26.82
N THR A 837 -28.26 27.80 -27.43
CA THR A 837 -26.84 27.46 -27.38
C THR A 837 -26.13 27.99 -28.63
N THR A 838 -25.35 29.06 -28.46
CA THR A 838 -24.47 29.57 -29.52
C THR A 838 -23.29 28.60 -29.71
N LYS A 839 -23.05 28.14 -30.94
CA LYS A 839 -21.86 27.34 -31.27
C LYS A 839 -20.61 28.23 -31.27
N LEU A 840 -19.57 27.81 -30.57
CA LEU A 840 -18.27 28.48 -30.50
C LEU A 840 -17.21 27.53 -31.09
N GLU A 841 -16.36 28.03 -31.99
CA GLU A 841 -15.31 27.21 -32.63
C GLU A 841 -14.08 28.02 -33.04
N SER A 842 -12.93 27.35 -33.10
CA SER A 842 -11.65 27.92 -33.53
C SER A 842 -10.91 26.92 -34.41
N ALA A 843 -10.15 27.42 -35.38
CA ALA A 843 -9.09 26.65 -36.02
C ALA A 843 -8.00 26.26 -34.98
N PRO A 844 -7.22 25.19 -35.22
CA PRO A 844 -6.08 24.81 -34.40
C PRO A 844 -5.12 25.98 -34.18
N THR A 845 -4.71 26.19 -32.93
CA THR A 845 -3.80 27.27 -32.53
C THR A 845 -3.12 26.91 -31.20
N SER A 846 -2.17 27.72 -30.74
CA SER A 846 -1.49 27.47 -29.47
C SER A 846 -2.46 27.54 -28.29
N GLY A 847 -2.20 26.78 -27.22
CA GLY A 847 -3.06 26.78 -26.03
C GLY A 847 -3.23 28.16 -25.39
N LEU A 848 -2.21 29.04 -25.52
CA LEU A 848 -2.25 30.42 -25.03
C LEU A 848 -3.20 31.30 -25.87
N ASN A 849 -3.16 31.16 -27.20
CA ASN A 849 -4.10 31.84 -28.10
C ASN A 849 -5.53 31.32 -27.93
N LEU A 850 -5.69 30.01 -27.69
CA LEU A 850 -6.99 29.40 -27.44
C LEU A 850 -7.58 29.87 -26.09
N LEU A 851 -6.76 30.00 -25.04
CA LEU A 851 -7.18 30.53 -23.75
C LEU A 851 -7.67 31.99 -23.86
N SER A 852 -6.92 32.85 -24.55
CA SER A 852 -7.35 34.23 -24.84
C SER A 852 -8.64 34.26 -25.68
N ARG A 853 -8.84 33.34 -26.64
CA ARG A 853 -10.14 33.21 -27.33
C ARG A 853 -11.27 32.84 -26.38
N VAL A 854 -11.09 31.87 -25.48
CA VAL A 854 -12.10 31.43 -24.52
C VAL A 854 -12.52 32.57 -23.56
N VAL A 855 -11.54 33.30 -23.02
CA VAL A 855 -11.80 34.38 -22.05
C VAL A 855 -12.20 35.68 -22.76
N ASP A 856 -11.34 36.20 -23.63
CA ASP A 856 -11.46 37.57 -24.16
C ASP A 856 -12.43 37.65 -25.35
N THR A 857 -12.52 36.60 -26.19
CA THR A 857 -13.35 36.61 -27.41
C THR A 857 -14.72 35.94 -27.22
N TRP A 858 -14.79 34.89 -26.40
CA TRP A 858 -16.03 34.13 -26.16
C TRP A 858 -16.68 34.42 -24.81
N HIS A 859 -16.01 35.19 -23.94
CA HIS A 859 -16.51 35.62 -22.63
C HIS A 859 -16.92 34.45 -21.70
N VAL A 860 -16.22 33.31 -21.83
CA VAL A 860 -16.45 32.11 -21.00
C VAL A 860 -15.68 32.27 -19.69
N GLY A 861 -16.31 32.94 -18.72
CA GLY A 861 -15.78 33.10 -17.36
C GLY A 861 -16.06 31.88 -16.44
N PRO A 862 -15.56 31.88 -15.19
CA PRO A 862 -15.63 30.72 -14.28
C PRO A 862 -17.05 30.21 -13.93
N ALA A 863 -18.08 31.04 -14.11
CA ALA A 863 -19.49 30.67 -13.88
C ALA A 863 -20.25 30.29 -15.17
N THR A 864 -19.63 30.41 -16.35
CA THR A 864 -20.28 30.16 -17.63
C THR A 864 -20.44 28.66 -17.87
N THR A 865 -21.68 28.17 -17.87
CA THR A 865 -21.97 26.74 -18.08
C THR A 865 -21.81 26.35 -19.55
N VAL A 866 -20.72 25.68 -19.89
CA VAL A 866 -20.45 25.13 -21.22
C VAL A 866 -20.93 23.68 -21.32
N ARG A 867 -21.31 23.21 -22.52
CA ARG A 867 -21.75 21.83 -22.79
C ARG A 867 -21.18 21.35 -24.13
N ASN A 868 -21.04 20.03 -24.30
CA ASN A 868 -20.56 19.38 -25.52
C ASN A 868 -19.19 19.90 -26.01
N VAL A 869 -18.29 20.17 -25.08
CA VAL A 869 -16.92 20.64 -25.37
C VAL A 869 -16.10 19.48 -25.96
N SER A 870 -15.40 19.74 -27.06
CA SER A 870 -14.42 18.82 -27.66
C SER A 870 -13.15 19.59 -28.03
N ILE A 871 -11.99 19.02 -27.70
CA ILE A 871 -10.67 19.59 -27.97
C ILE A 871 -9.96 18.65 -28.95
N LYS A 872 -9.74 19.11 -30.19
CA LYS A 872 -8.96 18.37 -31.18
C LYS A 872 -7.47 18.70 -31.02
N VAL A 873 -6.64 17.66 -30.96
CA VAL A 873 -5.18 17.74 -30.89
C VAL A 873 -4.60 17.01 -32.11
N GLU A 874 -3.53 17.54 -32.71
CA GLU A 874 -2.95 16.98 -33.95
C GLU A 874 -1.83 15.95 -33.68
N LYS A 875 -0.93 16.23 -32.73
CA LYS A 875 0.02 15.25 -32.18
C LYS A 875 0.36 15.61 -30.73
N LEU A 876 0.58 14.59 -29.89
CA LEU A 876 0.90 14.73 -28.48
C LEU A 876 1.81 13.56 -28.04
N THR A 877 2.71 13.78 -27.08
CA THR A 877 3.50 12.70 -26.47
C THR A 877 2.78 12.07 -25.28
N GLY A 878 3.11 10.81 -24.94
CA GLY A 878 2.50 10.12 -23.78
C GLY A 878 2.70 10.85 -22.44
N ALA A 879 3.83 11.54 -22.25
CA ALA A 879 4.08 12.35 -21.04
C ALA A 879 3.16 13.58 -20.98
N GLN A 880 2.96 14.26 -22.11
CA GLN A 880 2.01 15.38 -22.22
C GLN A 880 0.55 14.91 -22.05
N LEU A 881 0.20 13.70 -22.52
CA LEU A 881 -1.13 13.12 -22.32
C LEU A 881 -1.41 12.88 -20.83
N GLN A 882 -0.46 12.28 -20.11
CA GLN A 882 -0.56 12.10 -18.66
C GLN A 882 -0.66 13.45 -17.92
N GLN A 883 0.06 14.48 -18.35
CA GLN A 883 -0.04 15.82 -17.77
C GLN A 883 -1.40 16.47 -18.04
N LEU A 884 -1.98 16.30 -19.22
CA LEU A 884 -3.31 16.80 -19.55
C LEU A 884 -4.40 16.11 -18.71
N ILE A 885 -4.34 14.77 -18.60
CA ILE A 885 -5.31 13.98 -17.84
C ILE A 885 -5.25 14.31 -16.34
N ARG A 886 -4.05 14.52 -15.77
CA ARG A 886 -3.88 14.91 -14.36
C ARG A 886 -4.47 16.28 -14.00
N ASN A 887 -4.81 17.11 -14.99
CA ASN A 887 -5.37 18.45 -14.80
C ASN A 887 -6.88 18.51 -15.12
N LEU A 888 -7.54 17.35 -15.28
CA LEU A 888 -9.00 17.28 -15.49
C LEU A 888 -9.75 17.50 -14.15
N PRO A 889 -10.81 18.33 -14.12
CA PRO A 889 -11.64 18.53 -12.93
C PRO A 889 -12.30 17.26 -12.35
N ASP A 890 -12.34 17.18 -11.02
CA ASP A 890 -13.10 16.16 -10.30
C ASP A 890 -14.62 16.28 -10.52
N GLY A 891 -15.33 15.15 -10.42
CA GLY A 891 -16.80 15.10 -10.47
C GLY A 891 -17.43 15.06 -11.86
N LEU A 892 -16.62 15.04 -12.93
CA LEU A 892 -17.07 14.84 -14.32
C LEU A 892 -16.65 13.46 -14.85
N SER A 893 -17.33 13.00 -15.89
CA SER A 893 -17.00 11.75 -16.59
C SER A 893 -16.29 12.04 -17.91
N TYR A 894 -15.19 11.32 -18.16
CA TYR A 894 -14.32 11.53 -19.33
C TYR A 894 -14.19 10.26 -20.15
N GLY A 895 -14.19 10.41 -21.48
CA GLY A 895 -13.80 9.38 -22.43
C GLY A 895 -12.50 9.78 -23.12
N LEU A 896 -11.66 8.79 -23.43
CA LEU A 896 -10.42 8.96 -24.19
C LEU A 896 -10.44 7.95 -25.34
N ASP A 897 -10.21 8.45 -26.55
CA ASP A 897 -10.04 7.67 -27.77
C ASP A 897 -8.70 8.11 -28.41
N ALA A 898 -7.82 7.16 -28.72
CA ALA A 898 -6.44 7.44 -29.10
C ALA A 898 -5.75 6.24 -29.77
N ASP A 899 -5.27 6.45 -30.99
CA ASP A 899 -4.37 5.51 -31.67
C ASP A 899 -2.95 5.55 -31.07
N LYS A 900 -2.33 4.37 -30.92
CA LYS A 900 -0.94 4.22 -30.48
C LYS A 900 -0.05 3.94 -31.69
N GLU A 901 0.89 4.84 -31.98
CA GLU A 901 2.01 4.53 -32.90
C GLU A 901 2.88 3.42 -32.26
N GLU A 902 2.94 2.25 -32.89
CA GLU A 902 3.90 1.18 -32.57
C GLU A 902 5.03 1.17 -33.63
N PHE A 903 6.26 0.93 -33.18
CA PHE A 903 7.50 0.92 -33.96
C PHE A 903 8.25 -0.39 -33.75
#